data_AF-A0ABD0LY75-F1
#
_entry.id   AF-A0ABD0LY75-F1
#
_cell.length_a   1.000
_cell.length_b   1.000
_cell.length_c   1.000
_cell.angle_alpha   90.00
_cell.angle_beta   90.00
_cell.angle_gamma   90.00
#
_symmetry.space_group_name_H-M   'P 1'
#
loop_
_entity.id
_entity.type
_entity.pdbx_description
1 polymer ?
#
loop_
_entity_poly.entity_id
_entity_poly.type
_entity_poly.pdbx_seq_one_letter_code
_entity_poly.pdbx_strand_id
1 'polypeptide(L)'
;MAYFQRCLSAARESVPRRKSGRGSMFQPFWRPGSGQYGKTLGTVNRQTLDSIQELVLTHLGHLREKHGEELAIQVVYEDQERNDFNSLFSLLSDETSYLSKYRNVYPMATNIEFLKQCVPDGTCDVIYSSNATHLLKNPASKFKDAVFHFSPFVTDDELRHFRREAAIQWEKFLVLRARELKPGGLLVVISNIAHEDYRDLVLNSDVREGLSDVTKKTPIPLFSFLMDVERVWKDLRDSNSITEEEFTNLSSLVTFPTPREITAPFEEVTSPVRDAGLSLVYHDQQYIPDLFKAAFDTKSKQGVVEDTAAFADSMVTIGRVTFAGLIHDNLSDMRSDEEKTAIVEKYFDTVRQRLLHVDPECYNNDEIYSRLYIPRARPKQNRKVLKPRPASLFTVTCKINVGDKTRAVSYRPGASGAPCSNVLPGLYKQSRGVDVTKLDLMPLDSLHMDDGYKSPVIELTCSKGKTRTSGGVKYELPDQVWVVSDESSGSLTHGAEVMKTSSEARKVFSVDAGVDVQTKKFGFSASISYSKAQSTLLKNERKVEFVSHAVSSWRVDLQHKDMLSLGESAQRVMNGLPAQYTANPKAYEEFVRQFGTHYVASGKSGGVMMMMLETRNDYFEYYGGVVRELESKGLSAWQPTIMTRPWLFPISLRRISSLVRDATKRASLDQAISDHVMRVYLTVELRRVLQTLPSEMRWRGEVTSLNNKINSMSALYPLNEGHVESLGNEVMRTYTKLFLEYDNARTPLTRANKIMGPVNFECPAGKSITEVQSWHSDWHDDRTWAFRCSYLPNLYTLGNCYWTGDLYNLKRGDQDWTFSCRGNSVIKGWKSQHHDWWDTRLHQLKCCQVLDAPRSFQCSMTGWKNPIMGDMKVVATASQKVIRGLKGHHSDWHE
;
A
#
# COMPACT_ATOMS: atom_id res chain seq x y z
N MET A 1 8.92 1.22 7.65
CA MET A 1 8.42 1.27 9.05
C MET A 1 7.14 0.45 9.30
N ALA A 2 5.98 0.73 8.68
CA ALA A 2 4.73 0.00 8.96
C ALA A 2 4.75 -1.51 8.61
N TYR A 3 5.64 -1.93 7.73
CA TYR A 3 5.79 -3.32 7.30
C TYR A 3 6.51 -4.19 8.35
N PHE A 4 7.45 -3.62 9.11
CA PHE A 4 8.26 -4.32 10.13
C PHE A 4 7.45 -4.70 11.37
N GLN A 5 6.43 -3.91 11.72
CA GLN A 5 5.54 -4.17 12.86
C GLN A 5 4.57 -5.34 12.64
N ARG A 6 4.21 -5.65 11.39
CA ARG A 6 3.27 -6.75 11.07
C ARG A 6 3.91 -8.14 11.05
N CYS A 7 5.23 -8.24 10.88
CA CYS A 7 5.97 -9.52 10.89
C CYS A 7 6.01 -10.17 12.28
N LEU A 8 6.03 -9.36 13.33
CA LEU A 8 6.28 -9.84 14.70
C LEU A 8 5.03 -10.42 15.38
N SER A 9 3.82 -10.16 14.87
CA SER A 9 2.61 -10.77 15.40
C SER A 9 2.51 -12.28 15.14
N ALA A 10 3.19 -12.82 14.13
CA ALA A 10 3.15 -14.23 13.77
C ALA A 10 4.12 -15.12 14.60
N ALA A 11 5.12 -14.55 15.26
CA ALA A 11 6.09 -15.29 16.08
C ALA A 11 5.65 -15.52 17.54
N ARG A 12 4.43 -15.11 17.91
CA ARG A 12 3.94 -15.15 19.30
C ARG A 12 3.62 -16.55 19.85
N GLU A 13 3.58 -17.60 19.04
CA GLU A 13 2.99 -18.89 19.47
C GLU A 13 3.96 -20.08 19.62
N SER A 14 5.28 -19.96 19.42
CA SER A 14 6.16 -21.15 19.37
C SER A 14 7.50 -21.07 20.14
N VAL A 15 7.53 -20.63 21.40
CA VAL A 15 8.71 -20.85 22.27
C VAL A 15 8.32 -21.20 23.72
N PRO A 16 8.62 -22.42 24.23
CA PRO A 16 8.38 -22.76 25.63
C PRO A 16 9.42 -22.14 26.58
N ARG A 17 8.96 -21.74 27.76
CA ARG A 17 9.75 -21.19 28.89
C ARG A 17 10.85 -22.14 29.37
N ARG A 18 12.08 -21.64 29.53
CA ARG A 18 13.05 -22.16 30.53
C ARG A 18 13.95 -21.06 31.09
N LYS A 19 14.14 -21.08 32.40
CA LYS A 19 15.12 -20.29 33.16
C LYS A 19 16.49 -20.98 33.07
N SER A 20 17.49 -20.33 32.46
CA SER A 20 18.90 -20.53 32.78
C SER A 20 19.70 -19.35 32.23
N GLY A 21 20.39 -18.61 33.11
CA GLY A 21 21.25 -17.51 32.72
C GLY A 21 22.52 -18.03 32.03
N ARG A 22 22.59 -17.83 30.71
CA ARG A 22 23.83 -17.69 29.91
C ARG A 22 23.51 -16.75 28.75
N GLY A 23 24.44 -15.84 28.44
CA GLY A 23 24.24 -14.73 27.50
C GLY A 23 23.74 -15.13 26.11
N SER A 24 23.04 -14.21 25.44
CA SER A 24 22.47 -14.39 24.11
C SER A 24 23.29 -13.65 23.05
N MET A 25 23.60 -14.30 21.93
CA MET A 25 24.37 -13.74 20.81
C MET A 25 23.47 -13.58 19.57
N PHE A 26 23.45 -12.37 19.03
CA PHE A 26 22.70 -11.95 17.84
C PHE A 26 23.69 -11.51 16.76
N GLN A 27 23.58 -12.06 15.55
CA GLN A 27 24.46 -11.71 14.42
C GLN A 27 23.63 -11.12 13.27
N PRO A 28 23.69 -9.79 13.04
CA PRO A 28 23.20 -9.18 11.81
C PRO A 28 24.23 -9.25 10.66
N PHE A 29 23.76 -9.62 9.48
CA PHE A 29 24.46 -9.39 8.21
C PHE A 29 24.05 -8.05 7.63
N TRP A 30 25.04 -7.30 7.19
CA TRP A 30 24.90 -5.92 6.76
C TRP A 30 24.86 -5.82 5.23
N ARG A 31 23.98 -4.96 4.69
CA ARG A 31 24.22 -4.05 3.55
C ARG A 31 23.00 -3.15 3.35
N PRO A 32 23.17 -1.82 3.32
CA PRO A 32 23.38 -1.07 2.06
C PRO A 32 24.53 -0.03 2.10
N GLY A 33 25.44 -0.04 1.12
CA GLY A 33 26.38 1.07 0.84
C GLY A 33 27.87 0.88 1.12
N SER A 34 28.40 -0.34 1.26
CA SER A 34 29.80 -0.61 1.66
C SER A 34 30.87 0.05 0.74
N GLY A 35 31.32 1.25 1.08
CA GLY A 35 32.49 1.91 0.52
C GLY A 35 32.38 3.43 0.57
N GLN A 36 33.03 4.08 1.54
CA GLN A 36 33.33 5.51 1.44
C GLN A 36 34.49 5.65 0.45
N TYR A 37 34.19 6.06 -0.79
CA TYR A 37 35.21 6.41 -1.77
C TYR A 37 35.33 7.95 -1.82
N GLY A 38 36.14 8.51 -0.93
CA GLY A 38 36.41 9.96 -0.90
C GLY A 38 35.19 10.86 -0.65
N LYS A 39 35.44 12.18 -0.61
CA LYS A 39 34.39 13.20 -0.40
C LYS A 39 33.41 13.33 -1.58
N THR A 40 33.68 12.64 -2.70
CA THR A 40 32.96 12.79 -3.98
C THR A 40 32.04 11.61 -4.31
N LEU A 41 32.32 10.36 -3.89
CA LEU A 41 31.49 9.20 -4.28
C LEU A 41 30.34 8.85 -3.32
N GLY A 42 29.86 9.81 -2.54
CA GLY A 42 28.60 9.70 -1.81
C GLY A 42 28.72 9.07 -0.43
N THR A 43 28.10 9.72 0.55
CA THR A 43 27.94 9.23 1.92
C THR A 43 26.97 8.04 1.95
N VAL A 44 27.31 6.97 2.69
CA VAL A 44 26.28 6.04 3.18
C VAL A 44 25.23 6.87 3.89
N ASN A 45 24.00 6.89 3.36
CA ASN A 45 22.93 7.74 3.86
C ASN A 45 22.65 7.39 5.33
N ARG A 46 22.66 8.38 6.23
CA ARG A 46 22.38 8.22 7.67
C ARG A 46 21.09 7.42 7.91
N GLN A 47 20.09 7.57 7.04
CA GLN A 47 18.81 6.84 7.07
C GLN A 47 18.98 5.31 7.00
N THR A 48 19.96 4.85 6.24
CA THR A 48 20.29 3.43 6.08
C THR A 48 20.87 2.86 7.38
N LEU A 49 21.80 3.61 7.97
CA LEU A 49 22.44 3.29 9.23
C LEU A 49 21.44 3.31 10.40
N ASP A 50 20.53 4.28 10.42
CA ASP A 50 19.43 4.39 11.39
C ASP A 50 18.48 3.18 11.31
N SER A 51 18.18 2.69 10.11
CA SER A 51 17.28 1.54 9.91
C SER A 51 17.84 0.24 10.50
N ILE A 52 19.16 0.05 10.41
CA ILE A 52 19.85 -1.10 11.03
C ILE A 52 19.88 -0.96 12.55
N GLN A 53 20.11 0.23 13.08
CA GLN A 53 20.00 0.47 14.52
C GLN A 53 18.57 0.25 15.02
N GLU A 54 17.54 0.67 14.28
CA GLU A 54 16.13 0.44 14.64
C GLU A 54 15.79 -1.05 14.69
N LEU A 55 16.30 -1.84 13.75
CA LEU A 55 16.16 -3.30 13.76
C LEU A 55 16.75 -3.91 15.03
N VAL A 56 18.00 -3.59 15.35
CA VAL A 56 18.70 -4.11 16.52
C VAL A 56 18.02 -3.62 17.80
N LEU A 57 17.65 -2.33 17.88
CA LEU A 57 16.88 -1.72 18.97
C LEU A 57 15.59 -2.48 19.25
N THR A 58 14.83 -2.82 18.20
CA THR A 58 13.56 -3.54 18.33
C THR A 58 13.75 -4.94 18.89
N HIS A 59 14.76 -5.67 18.41
CA HIS A 59 15.10 -7.00 18.92
C HIS A 59 15.57 -6.96 20.38
N LEU A 60 16.45 -6.01 20.70
CA LEU A 60 16.91 -5.78 22.07
C LEU A 60 15.74 -5.46 23.00
N GLY A 61 14.79 -4.61 22.58
CA GLY A 61 13.59 -4.28 23.34
C GLY A 61 12.78 -5.51 23.73
N HIS A 62 12.51 -6.41 22.77
CA HIS A 62 11.78 -7.65 23.06
C HIS A 62 12.56 -8.62 23.96
N LEU A 63 13.88 -8.72 23.77
CA LEU A 63 14.73 -9.55 24.63
C LEU A 63 14.76 -9.02 26.06
N ARG A 64 14.81 -7.70 26.23
CA ARG A 64 14.79 -7.03 27.54
C ARG A 64 13.45 -7.18 28.23
N GLU A 65 12.33 -7.01 27.52
CA GLU A 65 10.99 -7.25 28.07
C GLU A 65 10.83 -8.69 28.58
N LYS A 66 11.37 -9.66 27.84
CA LYS A 66 11.20 -11.08 28.15
C LYS A 66 12.18 -11.61 29.20
N HIS A 67 13.42 -11.11 29.22
CA HIS A 67 14.52 -11.69 29.99
C HIS A 67 15.15 -10.74 31.03
N GLY A 68 14.77 -9.45 31.03
CA GLY A 68 15.30 -8.43 31.93
C GLY A 68 16.62 -7.80 31.47
N GLU A 69 17.04 -6.76 32.19
CA GLU A 69 18.24 -5.93 31.91
C GLU A 69 19.58 -6.67 32.16
N GLU A 70 19.57 -7.72 32.97
CA GLU A 70 20.77 -8.49 33.34
C GLU A 70 21.24 -9.46 32.25
N LEU A 71 20.43 -9.69 31.21
CA LEU A 71 20.84 -10.56 30.10
C LEU A 71 21.96 -9.89 29.29
N ALA A 72 23.17 -10.45 29.33
CA ALA A 72 24.24 -10.05 28.43
C ALA A 72 23.88 -10.39 26.98
N ILE A 73 23.89 -9.37 26.11
CA ILE A 73 23.61 -9.51 24.68
C ILE A 73 24.84 -9.12 23.88
N GLN A 74 25.26 -10.00 22.97
CA GLN A 74 26.35 -9.72 22.04
C GLN A 74 25.78 -9.51 20.64
N VAL A 75 26.19 -8.43 19.97
CA VAL A 75 25.78 -8.12 18.59
C VAL A 75 27.00 -8.19 17.70
N VAL A 76 27.02 -9.09 16.71
CA VAL A 76 28.16 -9.26 15.79
C VAL A 76 27.80 -8.79 14.39
N TYR A 77 28.36 -7.66 13.94
CA TYR A 77 28.24 -7.18 12.57
C TYR A 77 29.23 -7.90 11.67
N GLU A 78 28.77 -8.49 10.58
CA GLU A 78 29.64 -9.07 9.55
C GLU A 78 29.48 -8.33 8.23
N ASP A 79 30.61 -8.11 7.57
CA ASP A 79 30.67 -7.71 6.16
C ASP A 79 32.05 -8.08 5.55
N GLN A 80 32.23 -7.78 4.27
CA GLN A 80 33.48 -8.00 3.54
C GLN A 80 34.62 -7.10 4.04
N GLU A 81 35.87 -7.48 3.73
CA GLU A 81 37.08 -6.81 4.20
C GLU A 81 37.14 -5.31 3.87
N ARG A 82 36.69 -4.93 2.68
CA ARG A 82 36.70 -3.53 2.20
C ARG A 82 35.56 -2.67 2.76
N ASN A 83 34.77 -3.20 3.70
CA ASN A 83 33.68 -2.44 4.29
C ASN A 83 34.17 -1.30 5.19
N ASP A 84 33.41 -0.21 5.24
CA ASP A 84 33.68 0.92 6.12
C ASP A 84 33.11 0.69 7.54
N PHE A 85 33.84 -0.10 8.33
CA PHE A 85 33.52 -0.33 9.74
C PHE A 85 33.71 0.93 10.60
N ASN A 86 34.50 1.92 10.17
CA ASN A 86 34.70 3.16 10.93
C ASN A 86 33.41 3.97 11.02
N SER A 87 32.66 4.07 9.91
CA SER A 87 31.34 4.69 9.91
C SER A 87 30.35 3.97 10.83
N LEU A 88 30.39 2.62 10.86
CA LEU A 88 29.59 1.83 11.80
C LEU A 88 29.94 2.15 13.27
N PHE A 89 31.23 2.17 13.62
CA PHE A 89 31.66 2.45 15.00
C PHE A 89 31.37 3.90 15.42
N SER A 90 31.47 4.85 14.50
CA SER A 90 31.07 6.24 14.71
C SER A 90 29.58 6.32 15.06
N LEU A 91 28.72 5.66 14.28
CA LEU A 91 27.28 5.59 14.52
C LEU A 91 26.94 4.89 15.86
N LEU A 92 27.65 3.83 16.22
CA LEU A 92 27.45 3.16 17.50
C LEU A 92 27.83 4.03 18.70
N SER A 93 28.66 5.05 18.48
CA SER A 93 29.07 6.04 19.47
C SER A 93 28.13 7.26 19.55
N ASP A 94 27.16 7.39 18.63
CA ASP A 94 26.14 8.45 18.64
C ASP A 94 25.14 8.24 19.81
N GLU A 95 24.56 9.34 20.32
CA GLU A 95 23.55 9.32 21.38
C GLU A 95 22.28 8.55 20.97
N THR A 96 22.00 8.44 19.66
CA THR A 96 20.86 7.68 19.12
C THR A 96 21.08 6.16 19.08
N SER A 97 22.30 5.69 19.36
CA SER A 97 22.68 4.29 19.36
C SER A 97 21.91 3.46 20.38
N TYR A 98 21.68 2.17 20.11
CA TYR A 98 21.11 1.25 21.10
C TYR A 98 21.98 1.07 22.35
N LEU A 99 23.27 1.41 22.26
CA LEU A 99 24.19 1.38 23.41
C LEU A 99 23.90 2.48 24.43
N SER A 100 23.30 3.60 24.02
CA SER A 100 22.86 4.65 24.95
C SER A 100 21.60 4.23 25.72
N LYS A 101 20.76 3.38 25.09
CA LYS A 101 19.47 2.95 25.63
C LYS A 101 19.53 1.68 26.48
N TYR A 102 20.38 0.72 26.12
CA TYR A 102 20.44 -0.59 26.78
C TYR A 102 21.83 -0.88 27.35
N ARG A 103 21.87 -1.25 28.63
CA ARG A 103 23.10 -1.74 29.29
C ARG A 103 23.30 -3.23 28.99
N ASN A 104 24.50 -3.75 29.28
CA ASN A 104 24.87 -5.16 29.03
C ASN A 104 24.70 -5.60 27.56
N VAL A 105 25.00 -4.70 26.61
CA VAL A 105 25.03 -4.98 25.17
C VAL A 105 26.44 -4.74 24.64
N TYR A 106 26.99 -5.71 23.92
CA TYR A 106 28.38 -5.73 23.46
C TYR A 106 28.43 -5.84 21.93
N PRO A 107 28.69 -4.74 21.20
CA PRO A 107 28.85 -4.77 19.75
C PRO A 107 30.25 -5.28 19.36
N MET A 108 30.31 -6.08 18.32
CA MET A 108 31.54 -6.56 17.68
C MET A 108 31.38 -6.49 16.17
N ALA A 109 32.49 -6.45 15.45
CA ALA A 109 32.49 -6.57 14.00
C ALA A 109 33.48 -7.63 13.53
N THR A 110 33.19 -8.28 12.42
CA THR A 110 34.08 -9.20 11.71
C THR A 110 34.10 -8.85 10.23
N ASN A 111 35.29 -8.90 9.63
CA ASN A 111 35.53 -8.57 8.23
C ASN A 111 35.62 -9.83 7.34
N ILE A 112 35.08 -10.95 7.83
CA ILE A 112 35.07 -12.25 7.16
C ILE A 112 33.78 -12.36 6.35
N GLU A 113 33.89 -12.47 5.02
CA GLU A 113 32.72 -12.60 4.14
C GLU A 113 31.80 -13.78 4.49
N PHE A 114 30.49 -13.61 4.30
CA PHE A 114 29.47 -14.62 4.57
C PHE A 114 29.64 -15.98 3.85
N LEU A 115 30.46 -16.09 2.80
CA LEU A 115 30.78 -17.39 2.16
C LEU A 115 31.92 -18.14 2.85
N LYS A 116 32.35 -17.64 4.01
CA LYS A 116 33.24 -18.28 4.98
C LYS A 116 32.55 -18.33 6.35
N GLN A 117 33.09 -19.15 7.23
CA GLN A 117 32.61 -19.21 8.61
C GLN A 117 33.08 -17.95 9.37
N CYS A 118 32.14 -17.20 9.92
CA CYS A 118 32.36 -15.88 10.51
C CYS A 118 32.55 -15.95 12.03
N VAL A 119 31.94 -16.94 12.67
CA VAL A 119 31.98 -17.15 14.13
C VAL A 119 32.16 -18.64 14.48
N PRO A 120 32.60 -18.99 15.70
CA PRO A 120 32.77 -20.38 16.09
C PRO A 120 31.45 -21.18 16.10
N ASP A 121 31.56 -22.50 15.99
CA ASP A 121 30.42 -23.41 15.96
C ASP A 121 29.50 -23.24 17.19
N GLY A 122 28.18 -23.18 16.96
CA GLY A 122 27.18 -23.17 18.02
C GLY A 122 27.24 -21.95 18.94
N THR A 123 27.65 -20.80 18.45
CA THR A 123 27.77 -19.56 19.24
C THR A 123 26.58 -18.62 19.06
N CYS A 124 25.95 -18.59 17.89
CA CYS A 124 24.83 -17.69 17.60
C CYS A 124 23.47 -18.26 18.02
N ASP A 125 22.63 -17.43 18.65
CA ASP A 125 21.23 -17.77 18.91
C ASP A 125 20.34 -17.40 17.71
N VAL A 126 20.60 -16.24 17.12
CA VAL A 126 19.88 -15.72 15.95
C VAL A 126 20.87 -15.13 14.96
N ILE A 127 20.67 -15.47 13.70
CA ILE A 127 21.39 -14.91 12.57
C ILE A 127 20.36 -14.23 11.66
N TYR A 128 20.63 -13.00 11.23
CA TYR A 128 19.71 -12.20 10.42
C TYR A 128 20.41 -11.69 9.15
N SER A 129 19.90 -12.03 7.97
CA SER A 129 20.39 -11.51 6.68
C SER A 129 19.31 -10.76 5.94
N SER A 130 19.62 -9.57 5.44
CA SER A 130 18.70 -8.77 4.61
C SER A 130 19.44 -8.16 3.44
N ASN A 131 18.96 -8.41 2.23
CA ASN A 131 19.45 -7.84 0.97
C ASN A 131 20.98 -7.96 0.76
N ALA A 132 21.56 -9.10 1.14
CA ALA A 132 22.99 -9.40 0.96
C ALA A 132 23.24 -10.67 0.14
N THR A 133 22.39 -11.69 0.30
CA THR A 133 22.56 -13.04 -0.29
C THR A 133 22.41 -13.09 -1.81
N HIS A 134 22.02 -11.99 -2.45
CA HIS A 134 21.98 -11.85 -3.90
C HIS A 134 23.36 -11.59 -4.52
N LEU A 135 24.37 -11.23 -3.73
CA LEU A 135 25.73 -10.97 -4.22
C LEU A 135 26.51 -12.29 -4.35
N LEU A 136 26.97 -12.58 -5.57
CA LEU A 136 27.86 -13.71 -5.83
C LEU A 136 29.32 -13.27 -5.74
N LYS A 137 30.17 -14.17 -5.24
CA LYS A 137 31.62 -13.95 -5.20
C LYS A 137 32.30 -14.81 -6.25
N ASN A 138 33.12 -14.17 -7.09
CA ASN A 138 33.94 -14.79 -8.13
C ASN A 138 33.22 -15.88 -8.95
N PRO A 139 32.07 -15.56 -9.57
CA PRO A 139 31.42 -16.49 -10.49
C PRO A 139 32.35 -16.78 -11.67
N ALA A 140 32.51 -18.06 -12.01
CA ALA A 140 33.30 -18.50 -13.15
C ALA A 140 32.53 -18.27 -14.46
N SER A 141 31.20 -18.34 -14.38
CA SER A 141 30.30 -18.03 -15.49
C SER A 141 30.19 -16.51 -15.67
N LYS A 142 30.61 -16.00 -16.82
CA LYS A 142 30.51 -14.57 -17.21
C LYS A 142 29.58 -14.44 -18.42
N PHE A 143 28.85 -13.34 -18.48
CA PHE A 143 27.97 -13.06 -19.63
C PHE A 143 28.73 -12.20 -20.64
N LYS A 144 28.67 -12.58 -21.91
CA LYS A 144 29.43 -11.86 -22.95
C LYS A 144 28.90 -10.45 -23.23
N ASP A 145 27.59 -10.32 -23.37
CA ASP A 145 26.91 -9.08 -23.79
C ASP A 145 25.82 -8.63 -22.80
N ALA A 146 25.97 -8.98 -21.52
CA ALA A 146 25.04 -8.62 -20.46
C ALA A 146 25.75 -8.44 -19.11
N VAL A 147 25.12 -7.70 -18.20
CA VAL A 147 25.57 -7.59 -16.80
C VAL A 147 24.75 -8.53 -15.93
N PHE A 148 23.45 -8.61 -16.19
CA PHE A 148 22.51 -9.37 -15.36
C PHE A 148 21.97 -10.63 -16.04
N HIS A 149 21.73 -11.68 -15.25
CA HIS A 149 21.31 -13.02 -15.71
C HIS A 149 19.94 -13.05 -16.42
N PHE A 150 19.18 -11.99 -16.23
CA PHE A 150 17.84 -11.79 -16.75
C PHE A 150 17.79 -10.99 -18.05
N SER A 151 18.95 -10.53 -18.54
CA SER A 151 19.06 -9.78 -19.78
C SER A 151 18.72 -10.66 -20.98
N PRO A 152 18.01 -10.16 -21.99
CA PRO A 152 17.64 -10.94 -23.18
C PRO A 152 18.86 -11.40 -24.01
N PHE A 153 20.04 -10.85 -23.73
CA PHE A 153 21.29 -11.21 -24.40
C PHE A 153 22.00 -12.42 -23.75
N VAL A 154 21.47 -12.97 -22.64
CA VAL A 154 22.05 -14.14 -21.95
C VAL A 154 21.52 -15.43 -22.58
N THR A 155 22.43 -16.24 -23.11
CA THR A 155 22.10 -17.55 -23.69
C THR A 155 21.58 -18.54 -22.64
N ASP A 156 20.84 -19.57 -23.06
CA ASP A 156 20.36 -20.60 -22.13
C ASP A 156 21.53 -21.33 -21.45
N ASP A 157 22.64 -21.50 -22.15
CA ASP A 157 23.83 -22.16 -21.62
C ASP A 157 24.50 -21.31 -20.55
N GLU A 158 24.75 -20.02 -20.81
CA GLU A 158 25.27 -19.08 -19.82
C GLU A 158 24.39 -19.02 -18.57
N LEU A 159 23.06 -18.96 -18.74
CA LEU A 159 22.14 -18.92 -17.61
C LEU A 159 22.18 -20.21 -16.77
N ARG A 160 22.22 -21.39 -17.42
CA ARG A 160 22.28 -22.67 -16.71
C ARG A 160 23.54 -22.78 -15.85
N HIS A 161 24.70 -22.38 -16.38
CA HIS A 161 25.94 -22.40 -15.61
C HIS A 161 25.91 -21.39 -14.46
N PHE A 162 25.44 -20.16 -14.72
CA PHE A 162 25.25 -19.13 -13.70
C PHE A 162 24.35 -19.58 -12.54
N ARG A 163 23.16 -20.13 -12.85
CA ARG A 163 22.20 -20.59 -11.83
C ARG A 163 22.76 -21.72 -10.98
N ARG A 164 23.55 -22.62 -11.59
CA ARG A 164 24.25 -23.67 -10.86
C ARG A 164 25.25 -23.10 -9.87
N GLU A 165 26.06 -22.12 -10.27
CA GLU A 165 27.00 -21.45 -9.37
C GLU A 165 26.30 -20.71 -8.24
N ALA A 166 25.21 -19.99 -8.54
CA ALA A 166 24.39 -19.32 -7.55
C ALA A 166 23.81 -20.30 -6.52
N ALA A 167 23.29 -21.45 -6.97
CA ALA A 167 22.76 -22.49 -6.09
C ALA A 167 23.84 -23.07 -5.17
N ILE A 168 25.06 -23.30 -5.68
CA ILE A 168 26.20 -23.78 -4.89
C ILE A 168 26.59 -22.77 -3.80
N GLN A 169 26.65 -21.48 -4.14
CA GLN A 169 26.99 -20.44 -3.15
C GLN A 169 25.88 -20.27 -2.10
N TRP A 170 24.61 -20.40 -2.50
CA TRP A 170 23.46 -20.37 -1.59
C TRP A 170 23.47 -21.55 -0.59
N GLU A 171 23.71 -22.77 -1.08
CA GLU A 171 23.86 -23.94 -0.22
C GLU A 171 25.04 -23.78 0.75
N LYS A 172 26.19 -23.31 0.24
CA LYS A 172 27.38 -23.05 1.06
C LYS A 172 27.08 -22.05 2.17
N PHE A 173 26.40 -20.95 1.87
CA PHE A 173 25.95 -19.99 2.88
C PHE A 173 25.13 -20.68 3.96
N LEU A 174 24.07 -21.43 3.58
CA LEU A 174 23.18 -22.10 4.53
C LEU A 174 23.92 -23.10 5.43
N VAL A 175 24.81 -23.91 4.87
CA VAL A 175 25.61 -24.90 5.63
C VAL A 175 26.54 -24.22 6.63
N LEU A 176 27.18 -23.10 6.25
CA LEU A 176 28.04 -22.33 7.15
C LEU A 176 27.22 -21.73 8.31
N ARG A 177 26.06 -21.13 8.02
CA ARG A 177 25.15 -20.59 9.06
C ARG A 177 24.63 -21.67 10.00
N ALA A 178 24.37 -22.86 9.46
CA ALA A 178 23.96 -24.00 10.27
C ALA A 178 25.02 -24.33 11.33
N ARG A 179 26.31 -24.29 10.99
CA ARG A 179 27.40 -24.57 11.94
C ARG A 179 27.48 -23.54 13.06
N GLU A 180 27.33 -22.27 12.71
CA GLU A 180 27.41 -21.12 13.63
C GLU A 180 26.24 -21.05 14.62
N LEU A 181 25.03 -21.44 14.19
CA LEU A 181 23.83 -21.44 15.03
C LEU A 181 23.87 -22.47 16.15
N LYS A 182 23.39 -22.14 17.35
CA LYS A 182 23.10 -23.13 18.40
C LYS A 182 21.99 -24.10 17.96
N PRO A 183 21.95 -25.33 18.49
CA PRO A 183 20.78 -26.20 18.32
C PRO A 183 19.50 -25.51 18.84
N GLY A 184 18.51 -25.34 17.98
CA GLY A 184 17.30 -24.56 18.26
C GLY A 184 17.41 -23.06 18.00
N GLY A 185 18.53 -22.58 17.45
CA GLY A 185 18.72 -21.21 16.98
C GLY A 185 17.98 -20.95 15.65
N LEU A 186 17.90 -19.68 15.26
CA LEU A 186 17.09 -19.23 14.12
C LEU A 186 17.94 -18.43 13.12
N LEU A 187 17.91 -18.84 11.85
CA LEU A 187 18.36 -18.02 10.73
C LEU A 187 17.14 -17.33 10.09
N VAL A 188 17.22 -16.02 9.90
CA VAL A 188 16.24 -15.22 9.16
C VAL A 188 16.92 -14.65 7.92
N VAL A 189 16.34 -14.87 6.75
CA VAL A 189 16.86 -14.31 5.48
C VAL A 189 15.75 -13.54 4.78
N ILE A 190 16.05 -12.32 4.36
CA ILE A 190 15.21 -11.49 3.50
C ILE A 190 16.00 -11.19 2.24
N SER A 191 15.60 -11.77 1.11
CA SER A 191 16.33 -11.62 -0.16
C SER A 191 15.38 -11.22 -1.28
N ASN A 192 15.87 -10.36 -2.18
CA ASN A 192 15.18 -10.11 -3.44
C ASN A 192 15.16 -11.41 -4.27
N ILE A 193 14.04 -11.65 -4.96
CA ILE A 193 13.80 -12.82 -5.80
C ILE A 193 13.21 -12.41 -7.16
N ALA A 194 13.43 -13.22 -8.18
CA ALA A 194 12.77 -13.05 -9.48
C ALA A 194 11.38 -13.72 -9.47
N HIS A 195 10.49 -13.26 -10.35
CA HIS A 195 9.24 -13.96 -10.62
C HIS A 195 9.49 -15.31 -11.29
N GLU A 196 8.67 -16.33 -10.99
CA GLU A 196 8.81 -17.71 -11.47
C GLU A 196 8.95 -17.81 -13.00
N ASP A 197 8.08 -17.11 -13.74
CA ASP A 197 8.02 -17.15 -15.21
C ASP A 197 8.82 -16.02 -15.91
N TYR A 198 9.74 -15.35 -15.21
CA TYR A 198 10.35 -14.11 -15.71
C TYR A 198 11.02 -14.26 -17.10
N ARG A 199 11.81 -15.31 -17.33
CA ARG A 199 12.57 -15.48 -18.58
C ARG A 199 11.65 -15.74 -19.77
N ASP A 200 10.62 -16.56 -19.58
CA ASP A 200 9.63 -16.86 -20.61
C ASP A 200 8.79 -15.62 -20.94
N LEU A 201 8.50 -14.79 -19.94
CA LEU A 201 7.86 -13.51 -20.15
C LEU A 201 8.74 -12.60 -21.03
N VAL A 202 10.05 -12.45 -20.72
CA VAL A 202 10.98 -11.58 -21.46
C VAL A 202 11.29 -12.06 -22.88
N LEU A 203 11.39 -13.38 -23.10
CA LEU A 203 11.70 -13.93 -24.41
C LEU A 203 10.50 -14.00 -25.36
N ASN A 204 9.26 -14.06 -24.83
CA ASN A 204 8.02 -14.10 -25.62
C ASN A 204 7.41 -12.72 -25.91
N SER A 205 8.02 -11.62 -25.47
CA SER A 205 7.68 -10.30 -26.01
C SER A 205 8.38 -10.14 -27.36
N ASP A 206 7.62 -10.19 -28.43
CA ASP A 206 8.11 -9.82 -29.75
C ASP A 206 8.80 -8.43 -29.70
N VAL A 207 9.92 -8.35 -30.41
CA VAL A 207 10.65 -7.16 -30.88
C VAL A 207 11.90 -6.72 -30.08
N ARG A 208 13.01 -6.69 -30.83
CA ARG A 208 14.25 -5.90 -30.69
C ARG A 208 14.05 -4.37 -30.56
N GLU A 209 12.91 -3.92 -30.07
CA GLU A 209 12.58 -2.54 -29.73
C GLU A 209 11.66 -2.56 -28.50
N GLY A 210 12.27 -2.40 -27.33
CA GLY A 210 11.56 -2.09 -26.10
C GLY A 210 11.08 -3.32 -25.32
N LEU A 211 11.74 -3.59 -24.19
CA LEU A 211 11.29 -4.49 -23.12
C LEU A 211 9.94 -4.09 -22.47
N SER A 212 9.13 -3.23 -23.11
CA SER A 212 7.88 -2.68 -22.56
C SER A 212 6.68 -3.64 -22.65
N ASP A 213 6.69 -4.64 -23.52
CA ASP A 213 5.50 -5.48 -23.80
C ASP A 213 5.32 -6.66 -22.82
N VAL A 214 6.36 -7.00 -22.05
CA VAL A 214 6.34 -8.10 -21.06
C VAL A 214 5.60 -7.74 -19.76
N THR A 215 5.52 -6.45 -19.45
CA THR A 215 5.02 -5.88 -18.18
C THR A 215 3.50 -6.01 -17.97
N LYS A 216 2.78 -6.71 -18.87
CA LYS A 216 1.32 -6.66 -19.04
C LYS A 216 0.51 -7.55 -18.09
N LYS A 217 1.11 -8.59 -17.48
CA LYS A 217 0.34 -9.61 -16.72
C LYS A 217 0.94 -10.01 -15.38
N THR A 218 2.13 -9.52 -15.08
CA THR A 218 2.90 -9.92 -13.91
C THR A 218 3.68 -8.68 -13.48
N PRO A 219 3.57 -8.19 -12.23
CA PRO A 219 4.46 -7.13 -11.77
C PRO A 219 5.87 -7.70 -11.87
N ILE A 220 6.64 -7.25 -12.87
CA ILE A 220 8.03 -7.65 -13.03
C ILE A 220 8.84 -6.65 -12.22
N PRO A 221 9.30 -7.04 -11.03
CA PRO A 221 9.79 -6.11 -10.03
C PRO A 221 11.32 -5.99 -10.09
N LEU A 222 11.88 -4.77 -10.08
CA LEU A 222 13.29 -4.35 -9.95
C LEU A 222 14.05 -4.06 -11.26
N PHE A 223 13.39 -4.20 -12.41
CA PHE A 223 14.12 -4.35 -13.67
C PHE A 223 14.32 -3.06 -14.48
N SER A 224 13.46 -2.05 -14.37
CA SER A 224 13.60 -0.82 -15.20
C SER A 224 14.93 -0.10 -14.90
N PHE A 225 15.26 0.06 -13.62
CA PHE A 225 16.50 0.68 -13.19
C PHE A 225 17.73 -0.15 -13.52
N LEU A 226 17.68 -1.46 -13.29
CA LEU A 226 18.80 -2.34 -13.61
C LEU A 226 19.06 -2.43 -15.12
N MET A 227 18.03 -2.33 -15.96
CA MET A 227 18.19 -2.28 -17.41
C MET A 227 18.82 -0.94 -17.87
N ASP A 228 18.44 0.18 -17.26
CA ASP A 228 19.10 1.47 -17.54
C ASP A 228 20.57 1.45 -17.10
N VAL A 229 20.85 0.86 -15.93
CA VAL A 229 22.20 0.61 -15.40
C VAL A 229 23.02 -0.26 -16.36
N GLU A 230 22.49 -1.38 -16.84
CA GLU A 230 23.17 -2.23 -17.84
C GLU A 230 23.39 -1.48 -19.16
N ARG A 231 22.39 -0.74 -19.65
CA ARG A 231 22.48 -0.01 -20.91
C ARG A 231 23.53 1.09 -20.86
N VAL A 232 23.59 1.85 -19.78
CA VAL A 232 24.64 2.87 -19.62
C VAL A 232 26.02 2.20 -19.57
N TRP A 233 26.16 1.04 -18.92
CA TRP A 233 27.44 0.31 -18.90
C TRP A 233 27.87 -0.13 -20.31
N LYS A 234 26.92 -0.59 -21.13
CA LYS A 234 27.14 -0.88 -22.56
C LYS A 234 27.56 0.35 -23.35
N ASP A 235 26.89 1.49 -23.16
CA ASP A 235 27.26 2.74 -23.84
C ASP A 235 28.69 3.20 -23.49
N LEU A 236 29.13 2.98 -22.24
CA LEU A 236 30.51 3.27 -21.83
C LEU A 236 31.53 2.36 -22.52
N ARG A 237 31.21 1.07 -22.72
CA ARG A 237 32.05 0.13 -23.48
C ARG A 237 32.10 0.52 -24.95
N ASP A 238 30.94 0.73 -25.56
CA ASP A 238 30.81 1.04 -26.99
C ASP A 238 31.44 2.39 -27.35
N SER A 239 31.52 3.32 -26.40
CA SER A 239 32.27 4.59 -26.53
C SER A 239 33.76 4.51 -26.15
N ASN A 240 34.29 3.31 -25.90
CA ASN A 240 35.67 3.05 -25.45
C ASN A 240 36.05 3.78 -24.13
N SER A 241 35.07 4.12 -23.28
CA SER A 241 35.35 4.67 -21.94
C SER A 241 35.84 3.59 -20.96
N ILE A 242 35.43 2.34 -21.18
CA ILE A 242 35.85 1.13 -20.47
C ILE A 242 36.22 0.04 -21.47
N THR A 243 37.03 -0.94 -21.05
CA THR A 243 37.42 -2.08 -21.89
C THR A 243 36.37 -3.20 -21.90
N GLU A 244 36.45 -4.12 -22.87
CA GLU A 244 35.63 -5.35 -22.90
C GLU A 244 35.83 -6.22 -21.66
N GLU A 245 37.05 -6.25 -21.11
CA GLU A 245 37.36 -6.97 -19.87
C GLU A 245 36.67 -6.31 -18.67
N GLU A 246 36.76 -4.98 -18.55
CA GLU A 246 36.07 -4.21 -17.51
C GLU A 246 34.55 -4.36 -17.59
N PHE A 247 34.00 -4.40 -18.81
CA PHE A 247 32.59 -4.68 -19.03
C PHE A 247 32.21 -6.06 -18.49
N THR A 248 32.99 -7.08 -18.88
CA THR A 248 32.76 -8.48 -18.51
C THR A 248 32.95 -8.73 -17.01
N ASN A 249 33.87 -8.02 -16.35
CA ASN A 249 34.15 -8.19 -14.92
C ASN A 249 32.91 -7.95 -14.05
N LEU A 250 32.09 -6.95 -14.40
CA LEU A 250 30.84 -6.63 -13.70
C LEU A 250 29.70 -7.63 -13.98
N SER A 251 29.84 -8.49 -14.99
CA SER A 251 28.82 -9.49 -15.29
C SER A 251 28.72 -10.55 -14.19
N SER A 252 27.51 -11.08 -14.02
CA SER A 252 27.17 -12.21 -13.15
C SER A 252 27.41 -12.04 -11.65
N LEU A 253 27.63 -10.82 -11.15
CA LEU A 253 27.87 -10.59 -9.72
C LEU A 253 26.60 -10.52 -8.86
N VAL A 254 25.42 -10.46 -9.47
CA VAL A 254 24.12 -10.35 -8.79
C VAL A 254 23.16 -11.43 -9.27
N THR A 255 22.56 -12.17 -8.34
CA THR A 255 21.55 -13.19 -8.60
C THR A 255 20.19 -12.82 -8.00
N PHE A 256 19.12 -13.18 -8.71
CA PHE A 256 17.74 -13.06 -8.26
C PHE A 256 17.08 -14.42 -8.42
N PRO A 257 17.17 -15.31 -7.41
CA PRO A 257 16.65 -16.66 -7.53
C PRO A 257 15.12 -16.64 -7.62
N THR A 258 14.52 -17.63 -8.26
CA THR A 258 13.07 -17.83 -8.21
C THR A 258 12.64 -18.37 -6.83
N PRO A 259 11.34 -18.33 -6.49
CA PRO A 259 10.82 -18.97 -5.30
C PRO A 259 11.20 -20.44 -5.16
N ARG A 260 11.19 -21.20 -6.26
CA ARG A 260 11.64 -22.60 -6.25
C ARG A 260 13.14 -22.73 -6.02
N GLU A 261 13.94 -21.90 -6.68
CA GLU A 261 15.40 -21.94 -6.52
C GLU A 261 15.84 -21.62 -5.09
N ILE A 262 15.19 -20.65 -4.42
CA ILE A 262 15.56 -20.28 -3.06
C ILE A 262 15.11 -21.30 -2.00
N THR A 263 14.02 -22.06 -2.25
CA THR A 263 13.52 -23.10 -1.32
C THR A 263 14.04 -24.51 -1.59
N ALA A 264 14.56 -24.78 -2.79
CA ALA A 264 15.03 -26.12 -3.21
C ALA A 264 15.93 -26.83 -2.17
N PRO A 265 16.91 -26.16 -1.51
CA PRO A 265 17.77 -26.83 -0.53
C PRO A 265 17.03 -27.40 0.70
N PHE A 266 15.79 -26.99 0.95
CA PHE A 266 15.01 -27.49 2.09
C PHE A 266 14.06 -28.64 1.71
N GLU A 267 13.81 -28.84 0.42
CA GLU A 267 12.84 -29.81 -0.09
C GLU A 267 13.51 -31.15 -0.43
N GLU A 268 14.72 -31.12 -0.97
CA GLU A 268 15.44 -32.32 -1.38
C GLU A 268 15.84 -33.19 -0.18
N VAL A 269 15.57 -34.51 -0.28
CA VAL A 269 15.82 -35.46 0.83
C VAL A 269 17.32 -35.61 1.13
N THR A 270 18.17 -35.43 0.13
CA THR A 270 19.63 -35.58 0.20
C THR A 270 20.38 -34.25 0.32
N SER A 271 19.69 -33.15 0.68
CA SER A 271 20.34 -31.84 0.73
C SER A 271 21.30 -31.71 1.93
N PRO A 272 22.56 -31.25 1.70
CA PRO A 272 23.50 -30.88 2.75
C PRO A 272 22.93 -29.89 3.79
N VAL A 273 21.98 -29.04 3.38
CA VAL A 273 21.32 -28.07 4.27
C VAL A 273 20.47 -28.77 5.33
N ARG A 274 19.74 -29.81 4.93
CA ARG A 274 18.93 -30.61 5.86
C ARG A 274 19.80 -31.49 6.75
N ASP A 275 20.88 -32.04 6.20
CA ASP A 275 21.87 -32.80 6.96
C ASP A 275 22.58 -31.92 8.00
N ALA A 276 22.81 -30.64 7.69
CA ALA A 276 23.30 -29.64 8.64
C ALA A 276 22.28 -29.27 9.73
N GLY A 277 21.05 -29.78 9.62
CA GLY A 277 19.97 -29.64 10.59
C GLY A 277 19.12 -28.38 10.41
N LEU A 278 19.17 -27.73 9.25
CA LEU A 278 18.28 -26.61 8.93
C LEU A 278 16.98 -27.11 8.31
N SER A 279 15.88 -26.42 8.64
CA SER A 279 14.57 -26.68 8.06
C SER A 279 13.85 -25.37 7.82
N LEU A 280 13.14 -25.25 6.70
CA LEU A 280 12.32 -24.08 6.40
C LEU A 280 10.96 -24.22 7.09
N VAL A 281 10.63 -23.31 8.02
CA VAL A 281 9.34 -23.34 8.73
C VAL A 281 8.39 -22.23 8.30
N TYR A 282 8.92 -21.19 7.67
CA TYR A 282 8.11 -20.13 7.08
C TYR A 282 8.83 -19.59 5.85
N HIS A 283 8.07 -19.49 4.77
CA HIS A 283 8.44 -18.79 3.55
C HIS A 283 7.22 -18.02 3.09
N ASP A 284 7.40 -16.74 2.79
CA ASP A 284 6.43 -15.99 2.03
C ASP A 284 7.10 -15.02 1.05
N GLN A 285 6.30 -14.61 0.08
CA GLN A 285 6.69 -13.63 -0.92
C GLN A 285 5.97 -12.33 -0.62
N GLN A 286 6.71 -11.25 -0.63
CA GLN A 286 6.17 -9.91 -0.47
C GLN A 286 6.46 -9.09 -1.71
N TYR A 287 5.40 -8.54 -2.28
CA TYR A 287 5.47 -7.48 -3.27
C TYR A 287 5.62 -6.14 -2.56
N ILE A 288 6.72 -5.45 -2.82
CA ILE A 288 6.98 -4.10 -2.35
C ILE A 288 6.77 -3.17 -3.54
N PRO A 289 5.76 -2.29 -3.53
CA PRO A 289 5.60 -1.30 -4.59
C PRO A 289 6.82 -0.39 -4.67
N ASP A 290 7.14 0.10 -5.87
CA ASP A 290 8.22 1.06 -6.10
C ASP A 290 8.12 2.23 -5.09
N LEU A 291 9.07 2.28 -4.16
CA LEU A 291 9.09 3.26 -3.06
C LEU A 291 9.32 4.69 -3.57
N PHE A 292 10.00 4.85 -4.70
CA PHE A 292 10.27 6.15 -5.32
C PHE A 292 9.04 6.65 -6.04
N LYS A 293 8.35 5.76 -6.75
CA LYS A 293 7.03 6.06 -7.31
C LYS A 293 6.02 6.36 -6.21
N ALA A 294 6.02 5.61 -5.10
CA ALA A 294 5.14 5.90 -3.97
C ALA A 294 5.44 7.27 -3.33
N ALA A 295 6.71 7.66 -3.22
CA ALA A 295 7.13 8.98 -2.75
C ALA A 295 6.76 10.10 -3.75
N PHE A 296 6.94 9.85 -5.05
CA PHE A 296 6.52 10.72 -6.15
C PHE A 296 5.01 10.94 -6.13
N ASP A 297 4.23 9.86 -6.09
CA ASP A 297 2.76 9.85 -6.02
C ASP A 297 2.23 10.59 -4.78
N THR A 298 2.94 10.51 -3.65
CA THR A 298 2.55 11.19 -2.41
C THR A 298 2.71 12.70 -2.52
N LYS A 299 3.79 13.18 -3.17
CA LYS A 299 4.02 14.61 -3.42
C LYS A 299 3.10 15.16 -4.51
N SER A 300 2.83 14.38 -5.56
CA SER A 300 1.85 14.68 -6.61
C SER A 300 0.45 14.96 -6.05
N LYS A 301 -0.01 14.11 -5.10
CA LYS A 301 -1.30 14.29 -4.40
C LYS A 301 -1.38 15.53 -3.51
N GLN A 302 -0.25 16.15 -3.17
CA GLN A 302 -0.19 17.36 -2.34
C GLN A 302 -0.14 18.66 -3.18
N GLY A 303 -0.24 18.57 -4.51
CA GLY A 303 -0.28 19.75 -5.40
C GLY A 303 1.06 20.49 -5.52
N VAL A 304 2.16 19.87 -5.08
CA VAL A 304 3.52 20.40 -5.26
C VAL A 304 3.94 20.16 -6.71
N VAL A 305 4.59 21.14 -7.35
CA VAL A 305 5.18 21.00 -8.70
C VAL A 305 6.09 19.77 -8.71
N GLU A 306 5.75 18.80 -9.56
CA GLU A 306 6.46 17.54 -9.73
C GLU A 306 7.85 17.80 -10.31
N ASP A 307 8.89 17.41 -9.59
CA ASP A 307 10.28 17.57 -10.02
C ASP A 307 10.83 16.22 -10.49
N THR A 308 10.82 15.97 -11.80
CA THR A 308 11.46 14.81 -12.43
C THR A 308 12.95 14.72 -12.05
N ALA A 309 13.60 15.86 -11.76
CA ALA A 309 14.97 15.86 -11.25
C ALA A 309 15.05 15.24 -9.84
N ALA A 310 14.12 15.55 -8.94
CA ALA A 310 14.08 14.94 -7.61
C ALA A 310 13.82 13.41 -7.67
N PHE A 311 13.02 12.94 -8.63
CA PHE A 311 12.85 11.50 -8.90
C PHE A 311 14.17 10.87 -9.39
N ALA A 312 14.80 11.46 -10.41
CA ALA A 312 16.08 11.01 -10.95
C ALA A 312 17.18 10.99 -9.88
N ASP A 313 17.27 12.05 -9.06
CA ASP A 313 18.23 12.17 -7.96
C ASP A 313 18.03 11.06 -6.91
N SER A 314 16.79 10.73 -6.57
CA SER A 314 16.48 9.68 -5.60
C SER A 314 16.88 8.30 -6.13
N MET A 315 16.58 8.01 -7.39
CA MET A 315 16.95 6.75 -8.06
C MET A 315 18.47 6.60 -8.17
N VAL A 316 19.16 7.67 -8.60
CA VAL A 316 20.63 7.70 -8.71
C VAL A 316 21.29 7.53 -7.34
N THR A 317 20.74 8.15 -6.29
CA THR A 317 21.25 8.01 -4.91
C THR A 317 21.27 6.54 -4.48
N ILE A 318 20.19 5.80 -4.71
CA ILE A 318 20.11 4.37 -4.33
C ILE A 318 20.94 3.49 -5.27
N GLY A 319 20.97 3.80 -6.56
CA GLY A 319 21.88 3.17 -7.52
C GLY A 319 23.34 3.26 -7.08
N ARG A 320 23.77 4.44 -6.64
CA ARG A 320 25.12 4.69 -6.13
C ARG A 320 25.43 3.84 -4.90
N VAL A 321 24.53 3.82 -3.92
CA VAL A 321 24.65 2.97 -2.72
C VAL A 321 24.80 1.48 -3.06
N THR A 322 24.18 1.03 -4.16
CA THR A 322 24.15 -0.39 -4.53
C THR A 322 25.33 -0.80 -5.40
N PHE A 323 25.64 0.00 -6.43
CA PHE A 323 26.54 -0.36 -7.53
C PHE A 323 27.86 0.40 -7.59
N ALA A 324 28.00 1.56 -6.95
CA ALA A 324 29.23 2.38 -7.11
C ALA A 324 30.49 1.61 -6.69
N GLY A 325 30.47 0.97 -5.51
CA GLY A 325 31.58 0.15 -5.05
C GLY A 325 31.80 -1.09 -5.92
N LEU A 326 30.74 -1.70 -6.43
CA LEU A 326 30.86 -2.87 -7.31
C LEU A 326 31.54 -2.51 -8.64
N ILE A 327 31.15 -1.38 -9.25
CA ILE A 327 31.77 -0.86 -10.47
C ILE A 327 33.24 -0.54 -10.20
N HIS A 328 33.51 0.21 -9.13
CA HIS A 328 34.86 0.59 -8.75
C HIS A 328 35.80 -0.62 -8.57
N ASP A 329 35.34 -1.62 -7.81
CA ASP A 329 36.11 -2.83 -7.50
C ASP A 329 36.40 -3.72 -8.72
N ASN A 330 35.63 -3.57 -9.81
CA ASN A 330 35.75 -4.42 -11.01
C ASN A 330 36.38 -3.70 -12.22
N LEU A 331 36.75 -2.43 -12.06
CA LEU A 331 37.62 -1.70 -13.01
C LEU A 331 39.07 -2.16 -12.89
N SER A 332 39.83 -2.08 -13.98
CA SER A 332 41.20 -2.58 -14.08
C SER A 332 42.10 -2.06 -12.95
N ASP A 333 42.92 -2.94 -12.37
CA ASP A 333 43.93 -2.57 -11.35
C ASP A 333 45.06 -1.68 -11.91
N MET A 334 45.14 -1.52 -13.23
CA MET A 334 46.05 -0.56 -13.86
C MET A 334 45.57 0.89 -13.79
N ARG A 335 44.28 1.12 -13.51
CA ARG A 335 43.73 2.47 -13.32
C ARG A 335 44.03 2.98 -11.92
N SER A 336 44.40 4.25 -11.83
CA SER A 336 44.45 4.98 -10.55
C SER A 336 43.06 5.08 -9.91
N ASP A 337 43.01 5.29 -8.59
CA ASP A 337 41.76 5.45 -7.83
C ASP A 337 40.96 6.67 -8.34
N GLU A 338 41.65 7.72 -8.75
CA GLU A 338 41.06 8.92 -9.34
C GLU A 338 40.39 8.62 -10.70
N GLU A 339 41.01 7.79 -11.55
CA GLU A 339 40.42 7.38 -12.82
C GLU A 339 39.20 6.47 -12.63
N LYS A 340 39.26 5.53 -11.68
CA LYS A 340 38.12 4.67 -11.33
C LYS A 340 36.95 5.52 -10.82
N THR A 341 37.24 6.48 -9.95
CA THR A 341 36.27 7.45 -9.43
C THR A 341 35.60 8.25 -10.55
N ALA A 342 36.39 8.80 -11.48
CA ALA A 342 35.86 9.60 -12.59
C ALA A 342 34.91 8.79 -13.50
N ILE A 343 35.19 7.50 -13.72
CA ILE A 343 34.29 6.63 -14.50
C ILE A 343 32.97 6.41 -13.76
N VAL A 344 33.01 6.17 -12.45
CA VAL A 344 31.80 5.96 -11.64
C VAL A 344 30.93 7.23 -11.64
N GLU A 345 31.51 8.43 -11.54
CA GLU A 345 30.74 9.67 -11.64
C GLU A 345 30.10 9.84 -13.02
N LYS A 346 30.89 9.67 -14.10
CA LYS A 346 30.39 9.73 -15.48
C LYS A 346 29.23 8.75 -15.70
N TYR A 347 29.35 7.54 -15.15
CA TYR A 347 28.33 6.51 -15.21
C TYR A 347 27.01 6.97 -14.58
N PHE A 348 27.03 7.43 -13.33
CA PHE A 348 25.81 7.85 -12.63
C PHE A 348 25.22 9.16 -13.16
N ASP A 349 26.04 10.09 -13.65
CA ASP A 349 25.57 11.28 -14.37
C ASP A 349 24.80 10.88 -15.63
N THR A 350 25.30 9.90 -16.38
CA THR A 350 24.63 9.41 -17.59
C THR A 350 23.31 8.71 -17.24
N VAL A 351 23.27 7.90 -16.18
CA VAL A 351 22.01 7.30 -15.67
C VAL A 351 21.01 8.41 -15.30
N ARG A 352 21.46 9.44 -14.57
CA ARG A 352 20.63 10.59 -14.19
C ARG A 352 20.02 11.30 -15.39
N GLN A 353 20.83 11.61 -16.41
CA GLN A 353 20.35 12.30 -17.62
C GLN A 353 19.26 11.50 -18.34
N ARG A 354 19.37 10.17 -18.38
CA ARG A 354 18.29 9.33 -18.96
C ARG A 354 17.02 9.40 -18.13
N LEU A 355 17.14 9.33 -16.81
CA LEU A 355 16.00 9.39 -15.88
C LEU A 355 15.29 10.75 -15.88
N LEU A 356 15.93 11.84 -16.34
CA LEU A 356 15.24 13.12 -16.54
C LEU A 356 14.21 13.10 -17.68
N HIS A 357 14.32 12.13 -18.59
CA HIS A 357 13.48 12.01 -19.77
C HIS A 357 12.48 10.84 -19.68
N VAL A 358 12.47 10.12 -18.56
CA VAL A 358 11.45 9.09 -18.30
C VAL A 358 10.26 9.70 -17.58
N ASP A 359 9.07 9.18 -17.86
CA ASP A 359 7.86 9.50 -17.11
C ASP A 359 7.87 8.66 -15.80
N PRO A 360 8.00 9.28 -14.60
CA PRO A 360 8.06 8.56 -13.33
C PRO A 360 6.83 7.70 -13.05
N GLU A 361 5.67 8.04 -13.62
CA GLU A 361 4.46 7.21 -13.49
C GLU A 361 4.51 5.96 -14.37
N CYS A 362 5.31 5.98 -15.44
CA CYS A 362 5.55 4.84 -16.33
C CYS A 362 6.79 4.03 -15.94
N TYR A 363 7.61 4.54 -15.03
CA TYR A 363 8.75 3.84 -14.47
C TYR A 363 8.25 2.89 -13.38
N ASN A 364 8.39 1.57 -13.57
CA ASN A 364 8.04 0.58 -12.55
C ASN A 364 9.30 -0.12 -12.04
N ASN A 365 9.53 0.00 -10.74
CA ASN A 365 10.58 -0.68 -10.01
C ASN A 365 10.05 -1.35 -8.73
N ASP A 366 8.84 -1.94 -8.79
CA ASP A 366 8.33 -2.83 -7.73
C ASP A 366 9.42 -3.85 -7.34
N GLU A 367 9.40 -4.45 -6.15
CA GLU A 367 10.37 -5.47 -5.74
C GLU A 367 9.65 -6.71 -5.18
N ILE A 368 10.15 -7.91 -5.42
CA ILE A 368 9.65 -9.11 -4.70
C ILE A 368 10.74 -9.59 -3.76
N TYR A 369 10.40 -9.63 -2.47
CA TYR A 369 11.26 -10.21 -1.45
C TYR A 369 10.70 -11.55 -0.98
N SER A 370 11.60 -12.51 -0.82
CA SER A 370 11.33 -13.73 -0.06
C SER A 370 11.78 -13.53 1.38
N ARG A 371 10.95 -13.93 2.34
CA ARG A 371 11.31 -13.99 3.77
C ARG A 371 11.34 -15.42 4.24
N LEU A 372 12.50 -15.86 4.72
CA LEU A 372 12.75 -17.23 5.15
C LEU A 372 13.05 -17.26 6.64
N TYR A 373 12.37 -18.15 7.36
CA TYR A 373 12.65 -18.45 8.77
C TYR A 373 13.10 -19.90 8.85
N ILE A 374 14.34 -20.07 9.28
CA ILE A 374 15.08 -21.32 9.12
C ILE A 374 15.67 -21.72 10.48
N PRO A 375 14.93 -22.47 11.32
CA PRO A 375 15.44 -22.99 12.58
C PRO A 375 16.45 -24.13 12.37
N ARG A 376 17.43 -24.21 13.28
CA ARG A 376 18.32 -25.36 13.44
C ARG A 376 17.69 -26.39 14.39
N ALA A 377 17.63 -27.65 13.97
CA ALA A 377 17.07 -28.74 14.76
C ALA A 377 17.77 -28.93 16.11
N ARG A 378 17.02 -29.34 17.13
CA ARG A 378 17.57 -29.78 18.42
C ARG A 378 17.87 -31.28 18.37
N PRO A 379 19.04 -31.75 18.82
CA PRO A 379 19.29 -33.18 18.91
C PRO A 379 18.22 -33.85 19.79
N LYS A 380 17.62 -34.95 19.30
CA LYS A 380 16.59 -35.70 20.03
C LYS A 380 17.19 -36.25 21.33
N GLN A 381 16.82 -35.69 22.47
CA GLN A 381 17.07 -36.35 23.77
C GLN A 381 16.12 -37.55 23.89
N ASN A 382 16.67 -38.76 24.05
CA ASN A 382 15.94 -39.97 24.45
C ASN A 382 15.20 -39.73 25.77
N ARG A 383 13.92 -39.32 25.71
CA ARG A 383 13.03 -39.27 26.88
C ARG A 383 12.27 -40.59 26.98
N LYS A 384 12.59 -41.36 28.03
CA LYS A 384 11.81 -42.51 28.50
C LYS A 384 10.34 -42.13 28.60
N VAL A 385 9.49 -42.95 27.98
CA VAL A 385 8.03 -42.88 28.03
C VAL A 385 7.55 -43.15 29.46
N LEU A 386 6.95 -42.15 30.11
CA LEU A 386 6.14 -42.35 31.31
C LEU A 386 4.67 -42.24 30.93
N LYS A 387 3.91 -43.29 31.26
CA LYS A 387 2.47 -43.48 30.98
C LYS A 387 1.60 -42.37 31.61
N PRO A 388 0.45 -42.02 31.01
CA PRO A 388 -0.46 -41.02 31.55
C PRO A 388 -1.35 -41.61 32.67
N ARG A 389 -1.62 -40.81 33.70
CA ARG A 389 -2.71 -41.01 34.68
C ARG A 389 -3.58 -39.74 34.74
N PRO A 390 -4.87 -39.87 35.13
CA PRO A 390 -5.96 -39.09 34.57
C PRO A 390 -6.16 -37.71 35.21
N ALA A 391 -6.77 -36.81 34.43
CA ALA A 391 -7.11 -35.45 34.80
C ALA A 391 -8.19 -35.42 35.90
N SER A 392 -7.92 -34.65 36.96
CA SER A 392 -8.94 -34.17 37.90
C SER A 392 -9.08 -32.65 37.72
N LEU A 393 -10.35 -32.21 37.60
CA LEU A 393 -10.77 -30.83 37.55
C LEU A 393 -10.32 -30.07 38.81
N PHE A 394 -9.81 -28.85 38.65
CA PHE A 394 -9.79 -27.86 39.73
C PHE A 394 -10.48 -26.57 39.27
N THR A 395 -11.61 -26.32 39.93
CA THR A 395 -12.37 -25.07 40.01
C THR A 395 -11.58 -24.06 40.84
N VAL A 396 -11.42 -22.82 40.38
CA VAL A 396 -10.84 -21.73 41.19
C VAL A 396 -11.98 -20.88 41.76
N THR A 397 -12.12 -20.93 43.07
CA THR A 397 -13.00 -20.05 43.87
C THR A 397 -12.11 -18.98 44.49
N CYS A 398 -12.38 -17.70 44.23
CA CYS A 398 -11.73 -16.60 44.96
C CYS A 398 -12.44 -16.36 46.31
N LYS A 399 -11.71 -16.47 47.42
CA LYS A 399 -12.11 -15.95 48.73
C LYS A 399 -11.20 -14.77 49.08
N ILE A 400 -11.82 -13.61 49.32
CA ILE A 400 -11.20 -12.46 49.97
C ILE A 400 -11.50 -12.59 51.46
N ASN A 401 -10.46 -12.59 52.31
CA ASN A 401 -10.62 -12.42 53.75
C ASN A 401 -10.34 -10.95 54.10
N VAL A 402 -11.38 -10.26 54.57
CA VAL A 402 -11.28 -8.97 55.27
C VAL A 402 -11.39 -9.28 56.76
N GLY A 403 -10.37 -8.91 57.52
CA GLY A 403 -10.36 -9.01 58.98
C GLY A 403 -10.95 -7.76 59.63
N ASP A 404 -11.78 -8.01 60.64
CA ASP A 404 -12.51 -7.11 61.53
C ASP A 404 -11.90 -5.73 61.82
N LYS A 405 -12.68 -4.68 61.51
CA LYS A 405 -13.09 -3.60 62.44
C LYS A 405 -14.01 -2.60 61.72
N THR A 406 -15.24 -2.48 62.21
CA THR A 406 -16.16 -1.40 61.88
C THR A 406 -15.60 -0.06 62.35
N ARG A 407 -15.38 0.88 61.41
CA ARG A 407 -15.35 2.32 61.70
C ARG A 407 -15.83 3.12 60.49
N ALA A 408 -16.75 4.04 60.77
CA ALA A 408 -17.36 4.96 59.83
C ALA A 408 -16.29 5.81 59.11
N VAL A 409 -16.39 5.92 57.79
CA VAL A 409 -15.65 6.95 57.04
C VAL A 409 -16.60 8.13 56.82
N SER A 410 -16.35 9.18 57.58
CA SER A 410 -16.87 10.52 57.37
C SER A 410 -16.32 11.10 56.06
N TYR A 411 -17.19 11.45 55.13
CA TYR A 411 -16.84 12.23 53.95
C TYR A 411 -16.60 13.69 54.37
N ARG A 412 -15.37 14.21 54.17
CA ARG A 412 -15.10 15.66 54.22
C ARG A 412 -15.09 16.20 52.78
N PRO A 413 -15.98 17.12 52.42
CA PRO A 413 -15.87 17.89 51.18
C PRO A 413 -14.90 19.07 51.39
N GLY A 414 -14.06 19.35 50.39
CA GLY A 414 -13.31 20.60 50.29
C GLY A 414 -11.79 20.46 50.47
N ALA A 415 -11.09 20.18 49.39
CA ALA A 415 -9.72 20.64 49.19
C ALA A 415 -9.59 21.03 47.71
N SER A 416 -9.68 22.34 47.43
CA SER A 416 -9.41 22.94 46.13
C SER A 416 -7.95 22.66 45.75
N GLY A 417 -7.73 21.65 44.91
CA GLY A 417 -6.42 21.40 44.33
C GLY A 417 -5.99 22.56 43.43
N ALA A 418 -4.69 22.76 43.25
CA ALA A 418 -4.18 23.81 42.35
C ALA A 418 -4.72 23.58 40.92
N PRO A 419 -5.31 24.61 40.26
CA PRO A 419 -5.86 24.48 38.92
C PRO A 419 -4.75 24.23 37.90
N CYS A 420 -5.03 23.39 36.90
CA CYS A 420 -4.08 23.15 35.82
C CYS A 420 -3.98 24.37 34.89
N SER A 421 -2.74 24.72 34.51
CA SER A 421 -2.40 25.89 33.71
C SER A 421 -2.19 25.55 32.22
N ASN A 422 -1.63 24.37 31.90
CA ASN A 422 -1.37 23.95 30.52
C ASN A 422 -1.75 22.49 30.28
N VAL A 423 -3.03 22.21 30.07
CA VAL A 423 -3.54 20.84 29.81
C VAL A 423 -3.59 20.52 28.31
N LEU A 424 -3.67 19.22 27.97
CA LEU A 424 -3.82 18.77 26.59
C LEU A 424 -5.03 19.44 25.89
N PRO A 425 -4.88 19.87 24.62
CA PRO A 425 -5.98 20.42 23.84
C PRO A 425 -7.18 19.45 23.80
N GLY A 426 -8.39 19.99 23.98
CA GLY A 426 -9.63 19.22 24.05
C GLY A 426 -10.10 18.86 25.47
N LEU A 427 -9.21 18.82 26.47
CA LEU A 427 -9.59 18.47 27.85
C LEU A 427 -10.57 19.47 28.48
N TYR A 428 -10.40 20.77 28.20
CA TYR A 428 -11.35 21.78 28.67
C TYR A 428 -12.76 21.59 28.09
N LYS A 429 -12.90 21.02 26.89
CA LYS A 429 -14.22 20.65 26.35
C LYS A 429 -14.77 19.40 27.04
N GLN A 430 -13.91 18.43 27.36
CA GLN A 430 -14.29 17.20 28.05
C GLN A 430 -14.73 17.43 29.50
N SER A 431 -14.21 18.47 30.17
CA SER A 431 -14.62 18.86 31.53
C SER A 431 -15.95 19.61 31.61
N ARG A 432 -16.49 20.06 30.47
CA ARG A 432 -17.78 20.74 30.38
C ARG A 432 -18.91 19.73 30.44
N GLY A 433 -19.99 20.13 31.08
CA GLY A 433 -21.22 19.37 30.95
C GLY A 433 -21.85 19.60 29.58
N VAL A 434 -22.78 18.73 29.22
CA VAL A 434 -23.33 18.61 27.86
C VAL A 434 -24.84 18.52 27.95
N ASP A 435 -25.53 19.37 27.22
CA ASP A 435 -26.95 19.18 26.91
C ASP A 435 -27.07 18.24 25.72
N VAL A 436 -27.34 16.96 26.02
CA VAL A 436 -27.44 15.90 25.02
C VAL A 436 -28.53 16.14 23.97
N THR A 437 -29.51 17.01 24.25
CA THR A 437 -30.57 17.32 23.28
C THR A 437 -30.09 18.25 22.16
N LYS A 438 -29.07 19.07 22.46
CA LYS A 438 -28.50 20.08 21.56
C LYS A 438 -27.09 19.76 21.09
N LEU A 439 -26.42 18.78 21.70
CA LEU A 439 -25.05 18.40 21.35
C LEU A 439 -24.92 18.17 19.85
N ASP A 440 -24.13 18.99 19.16
CA ASP A 440 -23.86 18.80 17.74
C ASP A 440 -22.50 18.12 17.57
N LEU A 441 -22.53 16.91 17.01
CA LEU A 441 -21.32 16.14 16.70
C LEU A 441 -20.69 16.58 15.36
N MET A 442 -21.41 17.38 14.56
CA MET A 442 -20.95 17.87 13.26
C MET A 442 -21.32 19.34 13.03
N PRO A 443 -20.50 20.31 13.42
CA PRO A 443 -20.81 21.71 13.15
C PRO A 443 -20.66 22.00 11.64
N LEU A 444 -21.75 21.84 10.88
CA LEU A 444 -21.81 22.05 9.43
C LEU A 444 -21.84 23.54 9.04
N ASP A 445 -22.00 24.45 9.99
CA ASP A 445 -21.99 25.91 9.81
C ASP A 445 -21.21 26.62 10.93
N SER A 446 -20.61 27.77 10.59
CA SER A 446 -19.53 28.46 11.31
C SER A 446 -19.89 29.10 12.67
N LEU A 447 -19.04 28.82 13.67
CA LEU A 447 -18.53 29.68 14.77
C LEU A 447 -19.47 30.44 15.74
N HIS A 448 -20.80 30.48 15.59
CA HIS A 448 -21.69 31.26 16.49
C HIS A 448 -23.00 30.58 16.95
N MET A 449 -23.10 29.25 16.97
CA MET A 449 -24.33 28.53 17.35
C MET A 449 -24.15 27.65 18.60
N ASP A 450 -25.24 27.40 19.36
CA ASP A 450 -25.26 26.58 20.59
C ASP A 450 -24.88 25.13 20.24
N ASP A 451 -23.62 24.75 20.49
CA ASP A 451 -23.04 23.43 20.18
C ASP A 451 -23.40 22.34 21.22
N GLY A 452 -24.21 22.69 22.22
CA GLY A 452 -24.66 21.81 23.29
C GLY A 452 -23.69 21.67 24.45
N TYR A 453 -22.46 22.20 24.39
CA TYR A 453 -21.56 22.23 25.54
C TYR A 453 -21.95 23.35 26.52
N LYS A 454 -21.97 23.05 27.82
CA LYS A 454 -22.42 23.93 28.91
C LYS A 454 -21.27 24.28 29.87
N SER A 455 -21.54 24.73 31.09
CA SER A 455 -20.48 25.12 32.03
C SER A 455 -19.65 23.91 32.48
N PRO A 456 -18.39 24.11 32.93
CA PRO A 456 -17.58 23.05 33.55
C PRO A 456 -18.32 22.36 34.70
N VAL A 457 -18.35 21.02 34.66
CA VAL A 457 -18.93 20.17 35.73
C VAL A 457 -17.88 19.36 36.46
N ILE A 458 -16.71 19.18 35.85
CA ILE A 458 -15.53 18.58 36.47
C ILE A 458 -14.44 19.64 36.51
N GLU A 459 -13.84 19.83 37.69
CA GLU A 459 -12.73 20.75 37.88
C GLU A 459 -11.41 20.02 37.71
N LEU A 460 -10.58 20.49 36.77
CA LEU A 460 -9.30 19.87 36.46
C LEU A 460 -8.21 20.46 37.37
N THR A 461 -7.73 19.64 38.31
CA THR A 461 -6.66 20.01 39.26
C THR A 461 -5.38 19.26 38.92
N CYS A 462 -4.22 19.86 39.18
CA CYS A 462 -2.92 19.26 38.88
C CYS A 462 -2.06 19.12 40.14
N SER A 463 -2.69 18.82 41.28
CA SER A 463 -2.03 18.83 42.59
C SER A 463 -1.04 17.68 42.76
N LYS A 464 -1.18 16.59 41.98
CA LYS A 464 -0.22 15.48 41.97
C LYS A 464 1.00 15.73 41.07
N GLY A 465 1.08 16.89 40.41
CA GLY A 465 2.24 17.31 39.60
C GLY A 465 2.52 16.42 38.38
N LYS A 466 1.52 15.71 37.88
CA LYS A 466 1.69 14.82 36.73
C LYS A 466 1.82 15.63 35.45
N THR A 467 2.79 15.26 34.61
CA THR A 467 3.00 15.92 33.31
C THR A 467 3.25 14.90 32.21
N ARG A 468 2.94 15.27 30.97
CA ARG A 468 3.21 14.49 29.76
C ARG A 468 3.69 15.41 28.65
N THR A 469 4.72 14.98 27.93
CA THR A 469 5.17 15.66 26.72
C THR A 469 4.47 15.06 25.49
N SER A 470 3.90 15.90 24.64
CA SER A 470 3.30 15.49 23.35
C SER A 470 3.61 16.55 22.29
N GLY A 471 4.08 16.12 21.12
CA GLY A 471 4.47 17.04 20.02
C GLY A 471 5.55 18.06 20.39
N GLY A 472 6.44 17.72 21.34
CA GLY A 472 7.48 18.63 21.84
C GLY A 472 7.01 19.65 22.89
N VAL A 473 5.72 19.69 23.21
CA VAL A 473 5.15 20.58 24.25
C VAL A 473 4.85 19.77 25.51
N LYS A 474 5.23 20.30 26.68
CA LYS A 474 4.96 19.68 27.98
C LYS A 474 3.59 20.14 28.51
N TYR A 475 2.68 19.19 28.65
CA TYR A 475 1.35 19.40 29.20
C TYR A 475 1.25 18.84 30.62
N GLU A 476 0.42 19.47 31.44
CA GLU A 476 0.01 18.97 32.75
C GLU A 476 -1.13 17.97 32.57
N LEU A 477 -1.06 16.87 33.32
CA LEU A 477 -2.09 15.83 33.33
C LEU A 477 -2.96 16.00 34.58
N PRO A 478 -4.25 16.37 34.42
CA PRO A 478 -5.15 16.56 35.55
C PRO A 478 -5.31 15.30 36.40
N ASP A 479 -5.53 15.51 37.69
CA ASP A 479 -5.70 14.49 38.71
C ASP A 479 -6.91 13.58 38.44
N GLN A 480 -7.90 14.09 37.68
CA GLN A 480 -9.16 13.45 37.29
C GLN A 480 -9.02 12.58 36.02
N VAL A 481 -7.89 12.63 35.33
CA VAL A 481 -7.61 11.80 34.15
C VAL A 481 -7.05 10.45 34.61
N TRP A 482 -7.60 9.36 34.08
CA TRP A 482 -7.14 7.99 34.37
C TRP A 482 -6.05 7.57 33.41
N VAL A 483 -6.36 7.61 32.11
CA VAL A 483 -5.46 7.18 31.03
C VAL A 483 -5.56 8.17 29.89
N VAL A 484 -4.40 8.47 29.32
CA VAL A 484 -4.28 9.11 28.00
C VAL A 484 -3.54 8.14 27.10
N SER A 485 -4.17 7.67 26.03
CA SER A 485 -3.52 6.84 25.01
C SER A 485 -3.17 7.69 23.79
N ASP A 486 -1.92 7.56 23.31
CA ASP A 486 -1.61 8.05 21.97
C ASP A 486 -2.29 7.10 20.98
N GLU A 487 -3.13 7.67 20.13
CA GLU A 487 -3.77 6.91 19.06
C GLU A 487 -2.93 7.16 17.81
N SER A 488 -2.45 6.11 17.15
CA SER A 488 -1.75 6.30 15.88
C SER A 488 -2.75 6.87 14.86
N SER A 489 -2.30 7.85 14.08
CA SER A 489 -3.02 8.36 12.91
C SER A 489 -3.15 7.22 11.88
N GLY A 490 -4.13 6.34 12.07
CA GLY A 490 -4.21 5.11 11.28
C GLY A 490 -5.43 4.23 11.51
N SER A 491 -6.31 4.52 12.47
CA SER A 491 -7.61 3.82 12.55
C SER A 491 -8.61 4.47 11.60
N LEU A 492 -8.59 4.06 10.33
CA LEU A 492 -9.65 4.36 9.38
C LEU A 492 -10.95 3.66 9.81
N THR A 493 -11.89 4.40 10.40
CA THR A 493 -13.30 3.97 10.45
C THR A 493 -13.98 4.48 9.18
N HIS A 494 -14.04 3.62 8.17
CA HIS A 494 -14.93 3.82 7.03
C HIS A 494 -16.29 3.22 7.37
N GLY A 495 -17.32 4.06 7.40
CA GLY A 495 -18.71 3.65 7.43
C GLY A 495 -19.52 4.64 6.61
N ALA A 496 -20.29 4.13 5.64
CA ALA A 496 -21.34 4.89 5.01
C ALA A 496 -22.66 4.43 5.64
N GLU A 497 -23.23 5.26 6.51
CA GLU A 497 -24.53 4.96 7.08
C GLU A 497 -25.62 5.67 6.28
N VAL A 498 -26.43 4.88 5.56
CA VAL A 498 -27.57 5.37 4.79
C VAL A 498 -28.77 5.47 5.72
N MET A 499 -29.22 6.68 6.00
CA MET A 499 -30.41 6.90 6.81
C MET A 499 -31.59 7.12 5.89
N LYS A 500 -32.68 6.40 6.19
CA LYS A 500 -33.92 6.44 5.41
C LYS A 500 -35.04 7.13 6.16
N THR A 501 -34.89 7.30 7.47
CA THR A 501 -35.86 7.97 8.35
C THR A 501 -35.18 8.89 9.36
N SER A 502 -35.92 9.89 9.86
CA SER A 502 -35.44 10.77 10.93
C SER A 502 -35.18 10.04 12.25
N SER A 503 -35.76 8.85 12.46
CA SER A 503 -35.48 8.00 13.62
C SER A 503 -34.12 7.30 13.49
N GLU A 504 -33.81 6.79 12.30
CA GLU A 504 -32.50 6.19 12.00
C GLU A 504 -31.39 7.22 12.13
N ALA A 505 -31.58 8.43 11.59
CA ALA A 505 -30.60 9.51 11.74
C ALA A 505 -30.28 9.78 13.22
N ARG A 506 -31.29 9.83 14.10
CA ARG A 506 -31.09 10.03 15.53
C ARG A 506 -30.33 8.88 16.20
N LYS A 507 -30.58 7.66 15.75
CA LYS A 507 -29.93 6.45 16.26
C LYS A 507 -28.42 6.49 15.98
N VAL A 508 -28.01 6.94 14.79
CA VAL A 508 -26.58 7.09 14.42
C VAL A 508 -25.89 8.04 15.40
N PHE A 509 -26.39 9.28 15.54
CA PHE A 509 -25.83 10.27 16.48
C PHE A 509 -25.76 9.76 17.92
N SER A 510 -26.76 8.99 18.35
CA SER A 510 -26.80 8.44 19.71
C SER A 510 -25.83 7.28 19.92
N VAL A 511 -25.54 6.49 18.88
CA VAL A 511 -24.53 5.42 18.94
C VAL A 511 -23.13 6.01 18.97
N ASP A 512 -22.85 7.02 18.14
CA ASP A 512 -21.56 7.70 18.10
C ASP A 512 -21.24 8.43 19.42
N ALA A 513 -22.24 9.01 20.08
CA ALA A 513 -22.09 9.64 21.39
C ALA A 513 -22.09 8.65 22.58
N GLY A 514 -22.41 7.38 22.37
CA GLY A 514 -22.40 6.36 23.44
C GLY A 514 -23.43 6.58 24.57
N VAL A 515 -24.59 7.18 24.28
CA VAL A 515 -25.60 7.53 25.30
C VAL A 515 -26.49 6.34 25.72
N ASP A 516 -27.08 6.40 26.91
CA ASP A 516 -27.91 5.32 27.48
C ASP A 516 -29.28 5.15 26.78
N VAL A 517 -29.95 4.02 27.04
CA VAL A 517 -31.16 3.57 26.33
C VAL A 517 -32.35 4.53 26.46
N GLN A 518 -32.52 5.24 27.60
CA GLN A 518 -33.62 6.20 27.75
C GLN A 518 -33.30 7.49 26.99
N THR A 519 -32.05 7.93 27.02
CA THR A 519 -31.56 9.13 26.33
C THR A 519 -31.54 8.97 24.79
N LYS A 520 -31.34 7.75 24.28
CA LYS A 520 -31.40 7.41 22.83
C LYS A 520 -32.72 7.83 22.14
N LYS A 521 -33.83 7.91 22.88
CA LYS A 521 -35.15 8.18 22.28
C LYS A 521 -35.36 9.65 21.94
N PHE A 522 -34.77 10.56 22.70
CA PHE A 522 -35.04 12.01 22.62
C PHE A 522 -33.79 12.91 22.53
N GLY A 523 -32.59 12.36 22.73
CA GLY A 523 -31.32 13.08 22.53
C GLY A 523 -31.14 13.57 21.09
N PHE A 524 -30.30 14.60 20.91
CA PHE A 524 -29.93 15.22 19.62
C PHE A 524 -31.08 15.87 18.84
N SER A 525 -32.30 15.86 19.37
CA SER A 525 -33.51 16.34 18.69
C SER A 525 -33.51 17.83 18.35
N ALA A 526 -32.71 18.63 19.06
CA ALA A 526 -32.50 20.04 18.80
C ALA A 526 -31.10 20.34 18.22
N SER A 527 -30.36 19.33 17.76
CA SER A 527 -29.08 19.52 17.07
C SER A 527 -29.29 19.95 15.62
N ILE A 528 -28.37 20.77 15.10
CA ILE A 528 -28.51 21.40 13.78
C ILE A 528 -28.33 20.35 12.68
N SER A 529 -27.32 19.51 12.81
CA SER A 529 -27.07 18.37 11.91
C SER A 529 -28.26 17.42 11.80
N TYR A 530 -28.93 17.13 12.92
CA TYR A 530 -30.15 16.33 12.92
C TYR A 530 -31.30 17.04 12.21
N SER A 531 -31.51 18.34 12.47
CA SER A 531 -32.55 19.13 11.81
C SER A 531 -32.37 19.20 10.29
N LYS A 532 -31.12 19.32 9.81
CA LYS A 532 -30.79 19.34 8.38
C LYS A 532 -31.05 17.99 7.73
N ALA A 533 -30.57 16.90 8.33
CA ALA A 533 -30.84 15.54 7.85
C ALA A 533 -32.35 15.24 7.85
N GLN A 534 -33.06 15.62 8.92
CA GLN A 534 -34.51 15.48 9.01
C GLN A 534 -35.23 16.27 7.91
N SER A 535 -34.80 17.50 7.60
CA SER A 535 -35.37 18.30 6.51
C SER A 535 -35.17 17.64 5.14
N THR A 536 -33.97 17.14 4.83
CA THR A 536 -33.69 16.45 3.56
C THR A 536 -34.50 15.16 3.43
N LEU A 537 -34.62 14.39 4.52
CA LEU A 537 -35.41 13.14 4.55
C LEU A 537 -36.92 13.36 4.42
N LEU A 538 -37.45 14.46 4.97
CA LEU A 538 -38.90 14.71 5.03
C LEU A 538 -39.41 15.65 3.92
N LYS A 539 -38.61 16.60 3.44
CA LYS A 539 -39.04 17.61 2.45
C LYS A 539 -38.54 17.36 1.04
N ASN A 540 -37.35 16.77 0.88
CA ASN A 540 -36.71 16.61 -0.44
C ASN A 540 -36.83 15.18 -1.01
N GLU A 541 -37.47 14.26 -0.27
CA GLU A 541 -37.63 12.83 -0.59
C GLU A 541 -36.31 12.11 -0.98
N ARG A 542 -35.15 12.62 -0.54
CA ARG A 542 -33.83 12.05 -0.80
C ARG A 542 -33.35 11.23 0.39
N LYS A 543 -32.48 10.26 0.15
CA LYS A 543 -31.74 9.57 1.22
C LYS A 543 -30.54 10.42 1.63
N VAL A 544 -30.20 10.36 2.92
CA VAL A 544 -29.03 11.05 3.47
C VAL A 544 -28.01 9.98 3.83
N GLU A 545 -26.77 10.18 3.40
CA GLU A 545 -25.65 9.30 3.72
C GLU A 545 -24.60 10.09 4.49
N PHE A 546 -24.09 9.49 5.57
CA PHE A 546 -22.96 10.04 6.31
C PHE A 546 -21.69 9.30 5.97
N VAL A 547 -20.67 10.05 5.57
CA VAL A 547 -19.31 9.58 5.40
C VAL A 547 -18.41 10.43 6.27
N SER A 548 -17.78 9.82 7.27
CA SER A 548 -16.84 10.50 8.15
C SER A 548 -15.45 9.88 8.05
N HIS A 549 -14.42 10.72 8.13
CA HIS A 549 -13.03 10.34 8.24
C HIS A 549 -12.40 11.10 9.41
N ALA A 550 -11.94 10.38 10.44
CA ALA A 550 -11.32 10.99 11.62
C ALA A 550 -9.84 10.58 11.73
N VAL A 551 -8.98 11.54 12.01
CA VAL A 551 -7.60 11.33 12.46
C VAL A 551 -7.57 11.65 13.95
N SER A 552 -7.52 10.60 14.78
CA SER A 552 -7.36 10.76 16.23
C SER A 552 -5.88 10.97 16.56
N SER A 553 -5.59 11.96 17.41
CA SER A 553 -4.25 12.23 17.94
C SER A 553 -4.05 11.59 19.31
N TRP A 554 -5.07 11.62 20.17
CA TRP A 554 -5.06 10.93 21.46
C TRP A 554 -6.48 10.66 21.96
N ARG A 555 -6.63 9.67 22.83
CA ARG A 555 -7.86 9.41 23.60
C ARG A 555 -7.60 9.70 25.07
N VAL A 556 -8.58 10.31 25.72
CA VAL A 556 -8.56 10.60 27.16
C VAL A 556 -9.75 9.92 27.81
N ASP A 557 -9.46 9.11 28.82
CA ASP A 557 -10.44 8.52 29.71
C ASP A 557 -10.35 9.18 31.11
N LEU A 558 -11.48 9.68 31.61
CA LEU A 558 -11.59 10.17 32.98
C LEU A 558 -11.61 9.02 33.97
N GLN A 559 -11.32 9.32 35.24
CA GLN A 559 -11.40 8.34 36.32
C GLN A 559 -12.81 7.76 36.48
N HIS A 560 -12.87 6.59 37.12
CA HIS A 560 -14.14 5.97 37.43
C HIS A 560 -15.03 6.94 38.20
N LYS A 561 -16.35 6.92 37.92
CA LYS A 561 -17.33 7.86 38.49
C LYS A 561 -17.26 8.02 40.01
N ASP A 562 -16.87 6.98 40.74
CA ASP A 562 -16.76 6.99 42.21
C ASP A 562 -15.55 7.79 42.72
N MET A 563 -14.59 8.11 41.84
CA MET A 563 -13.42 8.95 42.12
C MET A 563 -13.58 10.37 41.59
N LEU A 564 -14.65 10.63 40.82
CA LEU A 564 -14.98 11.96 40.30
C LEU A 564 -15.96 12.65 41.25
N SER A 565 -15.87 13.97 41.30
CA SER A 565 -16.80 14.83 42.04
C SER A 565 -17.16 16.05 41.20
N LEU A 566 -18.30 16.68 41.53
CA LEU A 566 -18.67 17.94 40.90
C LEU A 566 -17.63 19.00 41.23
N GLY A 567 -17.25 19.79 40.23
CA GLY A 567 -16.42 20.98 40.43
C GLY A 567 -17.09 21.99 41.37
N GLU A 568 -16.30 22.87 41.98
CA GLU A 568 -16.76 23.70 43.10
C GLU A 568 -18.03 24.50 42.77
N SER A 569 -18.08 25.08 41.56
CA SER A 569 -19.23 25.85 41.07
C SER A 569 -20.50 25.01 40.94
N ALA A 570 -20.41 23.81 40.38
CA ALA A 570 -21.56 22.91 40.23
C ALA A 570 -21.98 22.34 41.60
N GLN A 571 -21.03 22.00 42.46
CA GLN A 571 -21.31 21.51 43.81
C GLN A 571 -21.98 22.58 44.68
N ARG A 572 -21.58 23.85 44.55
CA ARG A 572 -22.24 24.98 45.24
C ARG A 572 -23.70 25.12 44.84
N VAL A 573 -24.01 25.06 43.54
CA VAL A 573 -25.40 25.12 43.07
C VAL A 573 -26.17 23.88 43.53
N MET A 574 -25.57 22.69 43.45
CA MET A 574 -26.17 21.43 43.89
C MET A 574 -26.54 21.44 45.38
N ASN A 575 -25.68 21.98 46.25
CA ASN A 575 -25.93 22.09 47.69
C ASN A 575 -27.10 23.03 48.02
N GLY A 576 -27.44 23.96 47.12
CA GLY A 576 -28.58 24.87 47.26
C GLY A 576 -29.91 24.30 46.75
N LEU A 577 -29.91 23.11 46.14
CA LEU A 577 -31.13 22.47 45.65
C LEU A 577 -31.87 21.77 46.81
N PRO A 578 -33.23 21.78 46.81
CA PRO A 578 -33.99 21.07 47.84
C PRO A 578 -33.78 19.55 47.72
N ALA A 579 -34.11 18.77 48.74
CA ALA A 579 -33.89 17.31 48.71
C ALA A 579 -34.77 16.55 47.70
N GLN A 580 -35.89 17.15 47.30
CA GLN A 580 -36.87 16.56 46.38
C GLN A 580 -37.08 17.48 45.19
N TYR A 581 -37.01 16.91 43.98
CA TYR A 581 -37.25 17.63 42.72
C TYR A 581 -38.57 18.41 42.72
N THR A 582 -39.64 17.78 43.23
CA THR A 582 -40.99 18.34 43.27
C THR A 582 -41.12 19.59 44.15
N ALA A 583 -40.20 19.81 45.08
CA ALA A 583 -40.23 20.97 45.96
C ALA A 583 -39.85 22.28 45.24
N ASN A 584 -38.96 22.21 44.23
CA ASN A 584 -38.64 23.35 43.37
C ASN A 584 -38.06 22.89 42.00
N PRO A 585 -38.92 22.45 41.07
CA PRO A 585 -38.49 21.95 39.77
C PRO A 585 -37.64 22.97 38.98
N LYS A 586 -37.98 24.27 39.06
CA LYS A 586 -37.28 25.34 38.34
C LYS A 586 -35.80 25.49 38.74
N ALA A 587 -35.47 25.23 40.01
CA ALA A 587 -34.08 25.29 40.47
C ALA A 587 -33.23 24.15 39.86
N TYR A 588 -33.81 22.97 39.67
CA TYR A 588 -33.17 21.86 38.97
C TYR A 588 -33.08 22.10 37.46
N GLU A 589 -34.11 22.68 36.84
CA GLU A 589 -34.07 23.08 35.42
C GLU A 589 -32.96 24.10 35.16
N GLU A 590 -32.77 25.07 36.06
CA GLU A 590 -31.68 26.05 35.96
C GLU A 590 -30.31 25.39 36.11
N PHE A 591 -30.16 24.42 37.02
CA PHE A 591 -28.95 23.61 37.12
C PHE A 591 -28.65 22.88 35.80
N VAL A 592 -29.64 22.21 35.22
CA VAL A 592 -29.49 21.50 33.93
C VAL A 592 -29.21 22.48 32.78
N ARG A 593 -29.82 23.67 32.79
CA ARG A 593 -29.56 24.72 31.79
C ARG A 593 -28.12 25.23 31.86
N GLN A 594 -27.59 25.39 33.07
CA GLN A 594 -26.26 25.93 33.31
C GLN A 594 -25.15 24.89 33.10
N PHE A 595 -25.38 23.65 33.52
CA PHE A 595 -24.36 22.60 33.59
C PHE A 595 -24.61 21.42 32.63
N GLY A 596 -25.76 21.36 31.96
CA GLY A 596 -26.10 20.27 31.05
C GLY A 596 -26.69 19.05 31.76
N THR A 597 -26.94 17.99 30.98
CA THR A 597 -27.52 16.73 31.44
C THR A 597 -26.48 15.61 31.57
N HIS A 598 -25.37 15.70 30.83
CA HIS A 598 -24.34 14.67 30.72
C HIS A 598 -22.93 15.28 30.87
N TYR A 599 -21.91 14.44 31.03
CA TYR A 599 -20.50 14.83 30.91
C TYR A 599 -19.74 13.82 30.04
N VAL A 600 -18.60 14.23 29.49
CA VAL A 600 -17.82 13.39 28.57
C VAL A 600 -16.82 12.54 29.36
N ALA A 601 -17.20 11.30 29.70
CA ALA A 601 -16.34 10.38 30.46
C ALA A 601 -15.11 9.89 29.67
N SER A 602 -15.24 9.79 28.34
CA SER A 602 -14.17 9.37 27.43
C SER A 602 -14.32 10.12 26.11
N GLY A 603 -13.20 10.56 25.53
CA GLY A 603 -13.22 11.31 24.28
C GLY A 603 -11.93 11.13 23.48
N LYS A 604 -12.07 11.11 22.14
CA LYS A 604 -10.94 11.17 21.21
C LYS A 604 -10.77 12.61 20.72
N SER A 605 -9.53 13.08 20.68
CA SER A 605 -9.17 14.41 20.19
C SER A 605 -8.37 14.27 18.90
N GLY A 606 -8.66 15.10 17.89
CA GLY A 606 -8.00 15.05 16.59
C GLY A 606 -8.79 15.80 15.50
N GLY A 607 -8.37 15.64 14.25
CA GLY A 607 -9.04 16.23 13.08
C GLY A 607 -10.11 15.29 12.52
N VAL A 608 -11.26 15.83 12.10
CA VAL A 608 -12.33 15.04 11.48
C VAL A 608 -12.84 15.74 10.22
N MET A 609 -12.96 14.98 9.14
CA MET A 609 -13.60 15.38 7.88
C MET A 609 -14.93 14.62 7.79
N MET A 610 -16.04 15.33 7.67
CA MET A 610 -17.36 14.71 7.59
C MET A 610 -18.11 15.24 6.37
N MET A 611 -18.76 14.34 5.65
CA MET A 611 -19.52 14.62 4.44
C MET A 611 -20.93 14.04 4.58
N MET A 612 -21.93 14.88 4.30
CA MET A 612 -23.33 14.48 4.19
C MET A 612 -23.69 14.47 2.70
N LEU A 613 -24.05 13.31 2.15
CA LEU A 613 -24.43 13.14 0.75
C LEU A 613 -25.95 12.99 0.63
N GLU A 614 -26.53 13.53 -0.45
CA GLU A 614 -27.94 13.36 -0.78
C GLU A 614 -28.11 12.46 -2.01
N THR A 615 -28.73 11.29 -1.85
CA THR A 615 -28.86 10.26 -2.90
C THR A 615 -30.32 10.10 -3.34
N ARG A 616 -30.54 9.88 -4.65
CA ARG A 616 -31.88 9.65 -5.23
C ARG A 616 -32.37 8.21 -4.97
N ASN A 617 -33.68 8.04 -4.85
CA ASN A 617 -34.29 6.75 -4.45
C ASN A 617 -34.22 5.65 -5.52
N ASP A 618 -34.02 6.00 -6.79
CA ASP A 618 -33.98 5.08 -7.94
C ASP A 618 -32.70 4.25 -8.05
N TYR A 619 -31.74 4.46 -7.14
CA TYR A 619 -30.45 3.76 -7.12
C TYR A 619 -30.40 2.51 -6.21
N PHE A 620 -31.50 2.16 -5.55
CA PHE A 620 -31.54 1.05 -4.59
C PHE A 620 -32.47 -0.09 -5.04
N GLU A 621 -31.91 -1.28 -5.24
CA GLU A 621 -32.66 -2.53 -5.38
C GLU A 621 -32.81 -3.22 -4.01
N TYR A 622 -34.02 -3.67 -3.69
CA TYR A 622 -34.34 -4.31 -2.40
C TYR A 622 -34.73 -5.78 -2.59
N TYR A 623 -34.10 -6.66 -1.82
CA TYR A 623 -34.30 -8.10 -1.89
C TYR A 623 -34.89 -8.65 -0.58
N GLY A 624 -35.98 -9.43 -0.68
CA GLY A 624 -36.73 -9.95 0.47
C GLY A 624 -37.90 -9.05 0.89
N GLY A 625 -38.81 -9.61 1.70
CA GLY A 625 -40.08 -8.98 2.07
C GLY A 625 -41.01 -8.73 0.88
N VAL A 626 -42.09 -7.98 1.11
CA VAL A 626 -42.99 -7.50 0.07
C VAL A 626 -42.54 -6.11 -0.36
N VAL A 627 -41.68 -6.01 -1.38
CA VAL A 627 -41.00 -4.76 -1.81
C VAL A 627 -41.97 -3.58 -1.98
N ARG A 628 -43.20 -3.82 -2.45
CA ARG A 628 -44.22 -2.77 -2.58
C ARG A 628 -44.59 -2.11 -1.24
N GLU A 629 -44.53 -2.82 -0.12
CA GLU A 629 -44.74 -2.25 1.23
C GLU A 629 -43.59 -1.31 1.63
N LEU A 630 -42.37 -1.58 1.14
CA LEU A 630 -41.21 -0.72 1.35
C LEU A 630 -41.35 0.60 0.58
N GLU A 631 -41.78 0.50 -0.67
CA GLU A 631 -41.97 1.64 -1.58
C GLU A 631 -43.15 2.53 -1.15
N SER A 632 -44.25 1.94 -0.67
CA SER A 632 -45.49 2.68 -0.36
C SER A 632 -45.68 3.05 1.10
N LYS A 633 -45.14 2.28 2.05
CA LYS A 633 -45.35 2.46 3.50
C LYS A 633 -44.06 2.47 4.31
N GLY A 634 -42.91 2.44 3.64
CA GLY A 634 -41.59 2.56 4.24
C GLY A 634 -41.12 1.31 4.98
N LEU A 635 -39.91 1.42 5.55
CA LEU A 635 -39.17 0.29 6.12
C LEU A 635 -39.93 -0.42 7.25
N SER A 636 -40.69 0.31 8.07
CA SER A 636 -41.44 -0.24 9.20
C SER A 636 -42.59 -1.16 8.79
N ALA A 637 -43.20 -0.93 7.62
CA ALA A 637 -44.25 -1.80 7.09
C ALA A 637 -43.66 -3.00 6.34
N TRP A 638 -42.51 -2.82 5.68
CA TRP A 638 -41.81 -3.88 4.98
C TRP A 638 -41.06 -4.84 5.90
N GLN A 639 -40.43 -4.37 6.97
CA GLN A 639 -39.56 -5.18 7.83
C GLN A 639 -40.28 -6.40 8.45
N PRO A 640 -41.55 -6.32 8.91
CA PRO A 640 -42.32 -7.49 9.33
C PRO A 640 -42.55 -8.50 8.19
N THR A 641 -42.62 -8.06 6.94
CA THR A 641 -42.81 -8.94 5.77
C THR A 641 -41.54 -9.71 5.40
N ILE A 642 -40.36 -9.28 5.87
CA ILE A 642 -39.12 -10.03 5.66
C ILE A 642 -39.20 -11.38 6.36
N MET A 643 -39.80 -11.44 7.56
CA MET A 643 -39.96 -12.70 8.29
C MET A 643 -40.84 -13.70 7.54
N THR A 644 -41.79 -13.22 6.74
CA THR A 644 -42.66 -14.09 5.92
C THR A 644 -42.10 -14.36 4.53
N ARG A 645 -41.17 -13.52 4.03
CA ARG A 645 -40.49 -13.67 2.74
C ARG A 645 -39.00 -13.32 2.84
N PRO A 646 -38.19 -14.10 3.57
CA PRO A 646 -36.79 -13.76 3.78
C PRO A 646 -35.99 -13.94 2.49
N TRP A 647 -35.03 -13.05 2.25
CA TRP A 647 -33.99 -13.26 1.25
C TRP A 647 -32.75 -13.82 1.93
N LEU A 648 -32.13 -14.83 1.32
CA LEU A 648 -30.96 -15.48 1.90
C LEU A 648 -29.69 -14.68 1.53
N PHE A 649 -29.10 -13.96 2.49
CA PHE A 649 -27.80 -13.27 2.33
C PHE A 649 -27.15 -12.90 3.68
N PRO A 650 -25.80 -12.86 3.79
CA PRO A 650 -24.86 -13.55 2.91
C PRO A 650 -24.92 -15.06 3.15
N ILE A 651 -24.86 -15.84 2.08
CA ILE A 651 -24.84 -17.31 2.15
C ILE A 651 -23.44 -17.85 1.90
N SER A 652 -23.09 -18.91 2.62
CA SER A 652 -21.93 -19.75 2.32
C SER A 652 -22.44 -21.03 1.68
N LEU A 653 -22.28 -21.15 0.36
CA LEU A 653 -22.66 -22.36 -0.37
C LEU A 653 -21.55 -23.41 -0.25
N ARG A 654 -21.93 -24.67 -0.05
CA ARG A 654 -21.04 -25.84 -0.16
C ARG A 654 -21.56 -26.72 -1.29
N ARG A 655 -20.66 -27.42 -1.99
CA ARG A 655 -21.07 -28.38 -3.02
C ARG A 655 -21.93 -29.48 -2.37
N ILE A 656 -23.04 -29.83 -3.02
CA ILE A 656 -23.93 -30.88 -2.54
C ILE A 656 -23.23 -32.26 -2.44
N SER A 657 -22.18 -32.46 -3.25
CA SER A 657 -21.25 -33.60 -3.15
C SER A 657 -20.66 -33.79 -1.76
N SER A 658 -20.44 -32.71 -1.00
CA SER A 658 -19.92 -32.81 0.38
C SER A 658 -20.82 -33.60 1.34
N LEU A 659 -22.11 -33.75 1.00
CA LEU A 659 -23.08 -34.56 1.77
C LEU A 659 -23.04 -36.05 1.39
N VAL A 660 -22.42 -36.40 0.26
CA VAL A 660 -22.31 -37.78 -0.22
C VAL A 660 -21.20 -38.48 0.54
N ARG A 661 -21.51 -39.56 1.28
CA ARG A 661 -20.51 -40.29 2.09
C ARG A 661 -19.57 -41.18 1.27
N ASP A 662 -20.09 -41.77 0.20
CA ASP A 662 -19.34 -42.61 -0.73
C ASP A 662 -18.35 -41.76 -1.54
N ALA A 663 -17.06 -42.04 -1.42
CA ALA A 663 -16.00 -41.23 -2.00
C ALA A 663 -16.04 -41.23 -3.54
N THR A 664 -16.35 -42.37 -4.16
CA THR A 664 -16.44 -42.50 -5.61
C THR A 664 -17.63 -41.73 -6.14
N LYS A 665 -18.82 -41.90 -5.52
CA LYS A 665 -20.02 -41.14 -5.91
C LYS A 665 -19.88 -39.64 -5.64
N ARG A 666 -19.17 -39.26 -4.56
CA ARG A 666 -18.83 -37.86 -4.26
C ARG A 666 -18.00 -37.26 -5.40
N ALA A 667 -16.91 -37.92 -5.79
CA ALA A 667 -16.04 -37.45 -6.87
C ALA A 667 -16.77 -37.37 -8.22
N SER A 668 -17.61 -38.37 -8.55
CA SER A 668 -18.45 -38.33 -9.75
C SER A 668 -19.46 -37.18 -9.71
N LEU A 669 -20.07 -36.90 -8.55
CA LEU A 669 -20.99 -35.78 -8.38
C LEU A 669 -20.27 -34.43 -8.42
N ASP A 670 -19.04 -34.34 -7.88
CA ASP A 670 -18.21 -33.14 -7.99
C ASP A 670 -17.87 -32.81 -9.45
N GLN A 671 -17.54 -33.82 -10.25
CA GLN A 671 -17.33 -33.64 -11.68
C GLN A 671 -18.62 -33.20 -12.38
N ALA A 672 -19.76 -33.84 -12.08
CA ALA A 672 -21.04 -33.49 -12.69
C ALA A 672 -21.50 -32.06 -12.34
N ILE A 673 -21.28 -31.60 -11.10
CA ILE A 673 -21.56 -30.22 -10.67
C ILE A 673 -20.65 -29.24 -11.44
N SER A 674 -19.36 -29.54 -11.53
CA SER A 674 -18.40 -28.68 -12.23
C SER A 674 -18.75 -28.57 -13.71
N ASP A 675 -19.06 -29.70 -14.35
CA ASP A 675 -19.56 -29.76 -15.73
C ASP A 675 -20.86 -28.97 -15.91
N HIS A 676 -21.80 -29.06 -14.98
CA HIS A 676 -23.06 -28.31 -15.07
C HIS A 676 -22.83 -26.80 -15.03
N VAL A 677 -22.05 -26.31 -14.05
CA VAL A 677 -21.75 -24.88 -13.91
C VAL A 677 -21.02 -24.35 -15.15
N MET A 678 -19.99 -25.06 -15.60
CA MET A 678 -19.24 -24.69 -16.82
C MET A 678 -20.13 -24.69 -18.07
N ARG A 679 -21.04 -25.66 -18.19
CA ARG A 679 -21.96 -25.72 -19.33
C ARG A 679 -22.98 -24.59 -19.32
N VAL A 680 -23.45 -24.17 -18.14
CA VAL A 680 -24.34 -23.00 -18.00
C VAL A 680 -23.60 -21.73 -18.40
N TYR A 681 -22.35 -21.54 -17.95
CA TYR A 681 -21.50 -20.43 -18.38
C TYR A 681 -21.36 -20.38 -19.92
N LEU A 682 -21.01 -21.51 -20.54
CA LEU A 682 -20.90 -21.61 -22.01
C LEU A 682 -22.22 -21.29 -22.73
N THR A 683 -23.32 -21.92 -22.32
CA THR A 683 -24.56 -21.95 -23.11
C THR A 683 -25.51 -20.79 -22.83
N VAL A 684 -25.40 -20.16 -21.64
CA VAL A 684 -26.24 -19.05 -21.22
C VAL A 684 -25.45 -17.76 -21.22
N GLU A 685 -24.36 -17.68 -20.45
CA GLU A 685 -23.65 -16.42 -20.23
C GLU A 685 -22.93 -15.96 -21.50
N LEU A 686 -22.07 -16.80 -22.08
CA LEU A 686 -21.31 -16.44 -23.28
C LEU A 686 -22.24 -16.18 -24.48
N ARG A 687 -23.31 -16.96 -24.63
CA ARG A 687 -24.31 -16.70 -25.68
C ARG A 687 -25.04 -15.37 -25.46
N ARG A 688 -25.43 -15.06 -24.23
CA ARG A 688 -26.07 -13.78 -23.91
C ARG A 688 -25.15 -12.62 -24.26
N VAL A 689 -23.87 -12.70 -23.94
CA VAL A 689 -22.87 -11.69 -24.33
C VAL A 689 -22.87 -11.50 -25.85
N LEU A 690 -22.71 -12.58 -26.63
CA LEU A 690 -22.72 -12.49 -28.09
C LEU A 690 -24.05 -11.93 -28.65
N GLN A 691 -25.18 -12.22 -28.01
CA GLN A 691 -26.49 -11.71 -28.42
C GLN A 691 -26.66 -10.20 -28.21
N THR A 692 -25.89 -9.59 -27.31
CA THR A 692 -25.89 -8.12 -27.09
C THR A 692 -25.13 -7.35 -28.17
N LEU A 693 -24.40 -8.03 -29.07
CA LEU A 693 -23.78 -7.35 -30.21
C LEU A 693 -24.85 -6.73 -31.12
N PRO A 694 -24.53 -5.60 -31.78
CA PRO A 694 -25.38 -5.03 -32.82
C PRO A 694 -25.76 -6.06 -33.89
N SER A 695 -26.96 -5.94 -34.45
CA SER A 695 -27.53 -6.87 -35.43
C SER A 695 -26.59 -7.25 -36.56
N GLU A 696 -25.85 -6.28 -37.09
CA GLU A 696 -24.94 -6.42 -38.22
C GLU A 696 -23.68 -7.22 -37.85
N MET A 697 -23.26 -7.18 -36.58
CA MET A 697 -22.09 -7.92 -36.09
C MET A 697 -22.42 -9.36 -35.70
N ARG A 698 -23.66 -9.65 -35.30
CA ARG A 698 -24.08 -11.00 -34.88
C ARG A 698 -23.94 -12.07 -35.97
N TRP A 699 -23.95 -11.67 -37.24
CA TRP A 699 -23.83 -12.56 -38.39
C TRP A 699 -22.39 -12.73 -38.90
N ARG A 700 -21.40 -12.10 -38.26
CA ARG A 700 -19.99 -12.26 -38.62
C ARG A 700 -19.54 -13.70 -38.41
N GLY A 701 -18.72 -14.22 -39.33
CA GLY A 701 -18.20 -15.59 -39.26
C GLY A 701 -17.47 -15.91 -37.95
N GLU A 702 -16.84 -14.91 -37.32
CA GLU A 702 -16.23 -15.01 -35.99
C GLU A 702 -17.25 -15.37 -34.91
N VAL A 703 -18.41 -14.70 -34.89
CA VAL A 703 -19.50 -14.98 -33.93
C VAL A 703 -20.13 -16.34 -34.19
N THR A 704 -20.34 -16.71 -35.46
CA THR A 704 -20.81 -18.04 -35.84
C THR A 704 -19.82 -19.13 -35.39
N SER A 705 -18.52 -18.90 -35.59
CA SER A 705 -17.46 -19.81 -35.13
C SER A 705 -17.46 -19.97 -33.62
N LEU A 706 -17.58 -18.88 -32.86
CA LEU A 706 -17.69 -18.92 -31.40
C LEU A 706 -18.94 -19.66 -30.95
N ASN A 707 -20.11 -19.41 -31.56
CA ASN A 707 -21.32 -20.16 -31.26
C ASN A 707 -21.15 -21.66 -31.54
N ASN A 708 -20.45 -22.03 -32.61
CA ASN A 708 -20.13 -23.42 -32.93
C ASN A 708 -19.15 -24.03 -31.91
N LYS A 709 -18.12 -23.30 -31.48
CA LYS A 709 -17.20 -23.72 -30.41
C LYS A 709 -17.92 -23.89 -29.07
N ILE A 710 -18.83 -22.96 -28.73
CA ILE A 710 -19.70 -23.07 -27.55
C ILE A 710 -20.53 -24.35 -27.67
N ASN A 711 -21.18 -24.58 -28.82
CA ASN A 711 -21.99 -25.78 -29.05
C ASN A 711 -21.17 -27.06 -28.92
N SER A 712 -20.02 -27.16 -29.59
CA SER A 712 -19.18 -28.35 -29.58
C SER A 712 -18.59 -28.61 -28.20
N MET A 713 -18.08 -27.58 -27.52
CA MET A 713 -17.55 -27.71 -26.17
C MET A 713 -18.67 -28.09 -25.18
N SER A 714 -19.84 -27.46 -25.30
CA SER A 714 -21.02 -27.79 -24.48
C SER A 714 -21.65 -29.15 -24.80
N ALA A 715 -21.07 -29.95 -25.70
CA ALA A 715 -21.45 -31.35 -25.93
C ALA A 715 -20.46 -32.35 -25.29
N LEU A 716 -19.30 -31.90 -24.81
CA LEU A 716 -18.28 -32.77 -24.21
C LEU A 716 -18.64 -33.17 -22.78
N TYR A 717 -18.16 -34.36 -22.38
CA TYR A 717 -18.22 -34.89 -21.02
C TYR A 717 -16.97 -35.75 -20.74
N PRO A 718 -16.15 -35.45 -19.71
CA PRO A 718 -16.22 -34.27 -18.84
C PRO A 718 -15.77 -32.97 -19.53
N LEU A 719 -16.16 -31.82 -18.99
CA LEU A 719 -15.63 -30.51 -19.41
C LEU A 719 -14.29 -30.22 -18.73
N ASN A 720 -13.39 -29.55 -19.44
CA ASN A 720 -12.13 -29.06 -18.90
C ASN A 720 -12.23 -27.55 -18.61
N GLU A 721 -11.94 -27.17 -17.37
CA GLU A 721 -12.06 -25.78 -16.89
C GLU A 721 -11.19 -24.80 -17.68
N GLY A 722 -9.92 -25.13 -17.92
CA GLY A 722 -9.01 -24.27 -18.69
C GLY A 722 -9.47 -24.04 -20.12
N HIS A 723 -10.07 -25.05 -20.76
CA HIS A 723 -10.66 -24.88 -22.09
C HIS A 723 -11.91 -23.98 -22.08
N VAL A 724 -12.76 -24.12 -21.06
CA VAL A 724 -13.97 -23.30 -20.89
C VAL A 724 -13.62 -21.84 -20.62
N GLU A 725 -12.63 -21.60 -19.75
CA GLU A 725 -12.11 -20.27 -19.46
C GLU A 725 -11.46 -19.64 -20.69
N SER A 726 -10.65 -20.40 -21.43
CA SER A 726 -10.04 -19.95 -22.68
C SER A 726 -11.09 -19.52 -23.72
N LEU A 727 -12.16 -20.32 -23.89
CA LEU A 727 -13.27 -19.96 -24.78
C LEU A 727 -14.04 -18.73 -24.29
N GLY A 728 -14.26 -18.59 -22.99
CA GLY A 728 -14.86 -17.38 -22.41
C GLY A 728 -14.05 -16.11 -22.70
N ASN A 729 -12.73 -16.21 -22.55
CA ASN A 729 -11.80 -15.13 -22.90
C ASN A 729 -11.80 -14.82 -24.40
N GLU A 730 -11.88 -15.84 -25.25
CA GLU A 730 -12.01 -15.66 -26.70
C GLU A 730 -13.32 -14.94 -27.07
N VAL A 731 -14.43 -15.30 -26.42
CA VAL A 731 -15.74 -14.64 -26.59
C VAL A 731 -15.67 -13.17 -26.21
N MET A 732 -15.15 -12.85 -25.02
CA MET A 732 -15.06 -11.45 -24.57
C MET A 732 -14.13 -10.60 -25.44
N ARG A 733 -13.01 -11.19 -25.90
CA ARG A 733 -12.08 -10.50 -26.82
C ARG A 733 -12.74 -10.22 -28.15
N THR A 734 -13.44 -11.20 -28.72
CA THR A 734 -14.12 -11.07 -30.01
C THR A 734 -15.30 -10.11 -29.92
N TYR A 735 -16.09 -10.19 -28.84
CA TYR A 735 -17.16 -9.25 -28.54
C TYR A 735 -16.64 -7.81 -28.53
N THR A 736 -15.60 -7.55 -27.74
CA THR A 736 -14.98 -6.22 -27.62
C THR A 736 -14.46 -5.74 -28.96
N LYS A 737 -13.76 -6.59 -29.72
CA LYS A 737 -13.25 -6.29 -31.05
C LYS A 737 -14.39 -5.87 -31.99
N LEU A 738 -15.44 -6.69 -32.11
CA LEU A 738 -16.55 -6.43 -33.04
C LEU A 738 -17.39 -5.22 -32.64
N PHE A 739 -17.60 -5.01 -31.34
CA PHE A 739 -18.28 -3.83 -30.84
C PHE A 739 -17.48 -2.55 -31.16
N LEU A 740 -16.17 -2.56 -30.95
CA LEU A 740 -15.30 -1.43 -31.29
C LEU A 740 -15.21 -1.23 -32.81
N GLU A 741 -15.14 -2.30 -33.62
CA GLU A 741 -15.20 -2.21 -35.09
C GLU A 741 -16.50 -1.53 -35.53
N TYR A 742 -17.63 -1.92 -34.95
CA TYR A 742 -18.95 -1.36 -35.24
C TYR A 742 -19.04 0.13 -34.90
N ASP A 743 -18.58 0.51 -33.70
CA ASP A 743 -18.60 1.88 -33.19
C ASP A 743 -17.62 2.78 -33.96
N ASN A 744 -16.41 2.29 -34.25
CA ASN A 744 -15.39 3.04 -34.98
C ASN A 744 -15.79 3.31 -36.43
N ALA A 745 -16.41 2.34 -37.11
CA ALA A 745 -16.90 2.52 -38.47
C ALA A 745 -17.98 3.62 -38.59
N ARG A 746 -18.71 3.89 -37.50
CA ARG A 746 -19.80 4.88 -37.44
C ARG A 746 -19.39 6.20 -36.79
N THR A 747 -18.25 6.24 -36.12
CA THR A 747 -17.77 7.47 -35.47
C THR A 747 -16.89 8.28 -36.43
N PRO A 748 -17.32 9.46 -36.90
CA PRO A 748 -16.57 10.24 -37.89
C PRO A 748 -15.31 10.89 -37.29
N LEU A 749 -14.33 11.15 -38.15
CA LEU A 749 -13.22 12.05 -37.83
C LEU A 749 -13.78 13.49 -37.86
N THR A 750 -13.67 14.20 -36.75
CA THR A 750 -14.27 15.53 -36.59
C THR A 750 -13.19 16.60 -36.72
N ARG A 751 -13.31 17.52 -37.68
CA ARG A 751 -12.44 18.71 -37.76
C ARG A 751 -12.72 19.63 -36.57
N ALA A 752 -11.66 20.01 -35.86
CA ALA A 752 -11.75 20.73 -34.60
C ALA A 752 -11.52 22.24 -34.75
N ASN A 753 -10.85 22.69 -35.81
CA ASN A 753 -10.61 24.10 -36.10
C ASN A 753 -10.46 24.39 -37.61
N LYS A 754 -10.50 25.68 -37.94
CA LYS A 754 -9.99 26.23 -39.22
C LYS A 754 -8.54 26.69 -39.02
N ILE A 755 -7.81 26.98 -40.10
CA ILE A 755 -6.47 27.55 -40.02
C ILE A 755 -6.51 28.86 -39.21
N MET A 756 -5.51 29.08 -38.36
CA MET A 756 -5.39 30.11 -37.31
C MET A 756 -6.51 30.11 -36.25
N GLY A 757 -7.44 29.16 -36.31
CA GLY A 757 -8.55 29.05 -35.37
C GLY A 757 -8.24 28.23 -34.12
N PRO A 758 -8.93 28.49 -33.00
CA PRO A 758 -8.75 27.72 -31.78
C PRO A 758 -9.32 26.30 -31.93
N VAL A 759 -8.68 25.34 -31.29
CA VAL A 759 -9.19 23.98 -31.06
C VAL A 759 -9.91 23.98 -29.71
N ASN A 760 -11.14 23.48 -29.67
CA ASN A 760 -11.87 23.19 -28.43
C ASN A 760 -12.70 21.93 -28.62
N PHE A 761 -12.10 20.78 -28.33
CA PHE A 761 -12.66 19.46 -28.61
C PHE A 761 -12.74 18.60 -27.36
N GLU A 762 -13.86 17.90 -27.17
CA GLU A 762 -14.02 16.90 -26.11
C GLU A 762 -14.83 15.71 -26.62
N CYS A 763 -14.38 14.50 -26.31
CA CYS A 763 -15.10 13.29 -26.65
C CYS A 763 -16.42 13.12 -25.86
N PRO A 764 -17.43 12.45 -26.45
CA PRO A 764 -18.66 12.06 -25.76
C PRO A 764 -18.40 11.23 -24.48
N ALA A 765 -19.43 11.09 -23.64
CA ALA A 765 -19.34 10.33 -22.39
C ALA A 765 -18.86 8.88 -22.65
N GLY A 766 -17.93 8.40 -21.81
CA GLY A 766 -17.34 7.06 -21.93
C GLY A 766 -16.34 6.86 -23.08
N LYS A 767 -16.10 7.88 -23.92
CA LYS A 767 -15.14 7.82 -25.03
C LYS A 767 -13.90 8.67 -24.76
N SER A 768 -12.79 8.28 -25.38
CA SER A 768 -11.50 8.99 -25.36
C SER A 768 -11.01 9.28 -26.78
N ILE A 769 -10.03 10.19 -26.93
CA ILE A 769 -9.43 10.48 -28.24
C ILE A 769 -8.57 9.28 -28.64
N THR A 770 -8.88 8.68 -29.78
CA THR A 770 -8.21 7.48 -30.29
C THR A 770 -7.57 7.68 -31.65
N GLU A 771 -7.90 8.76 -32.36
CA GLU A 771 -7.21 9.19 -33.56
C GLU A 771 -7.01 10.70 -33.53
N VAL A 772 -5.81 11.13 -33.90
CA VAL A 772 -5.42 12.53 -34.06
C VAL A 772 -4.86 12.69 -35.47
N GLN A 773 -5.41 13.62 -36.23
CA GLN A 773 -4.84 14.05 -37.51
C GLN A 773 -4.62 15.55 -37.49
N SER A 774 -3.53 15.99 -38.12
CA SER A 774 -3.29 17.41 -38.37
C SER A 774 -2.74 17.65 -39.77
N TRP A 775 -3.13 18.77 -40.37
CA TRP A 775 -2.61 19.23 -41.66
C TRP A 775 -1.93 20.58 -41.51
N HIS A 776 -0.70 20.68 -42.01
CA HIS A 776 0.10 21.91 -41.95
C HIS A 776 -0.16 22.82 -43.16
N SER A 777 0.02 24.13 -42.98
CA SER A 777 -0.04 25.12 -44.05
C SER A 777 1.17 26.03 -43.99
N ASP A 778 2.10 25.83 -44.94
CA ASP A 778 3.33 26.64 -45.06
C ASP A 778 3.04 28.14 -45.16
N TRP A 779 1.92 28.54 -45.78
CA TRP A 779 1.55 29.96 -45.91
C TRP A 779 1.24 30.60 -44.55
N HIS A 780 0.53 29.89 -43.68
CA HIS A 780 0.01 30.44 -42.43
C HIS A 780 0.87 30.05 -41.22
N ASP A 781 1.93 29.25 -41.46
CA ASP A 781 2.74 28.57 -40.45
C ASP A 781 1.90 27.97 -39.31
N ASP A 782 0.82 27.27 -39.70
CA ASP A 782 -0.18 26.81 -38.76
C ASP A 782 -0.81 25.49 -39.20
N ARG A 783 -1.55 24.85 -38.28
CA ARG A 783 -2.14 23.53 -38.47
C ARG A 783 -3.63 23.49 -38.20
N THR A 784 -4.34 22.69 -38.98
CA THR A 784 -5.71 22.26 -38.66
C THR A 784 -5.68 20.88 -38.01
N TRP A 785 -6.59 20.64 -37.07
CA TRP A 785 -6.66 19.43 -36.25
C TRP A 785 -7.99 18.72 -36.45
N ALA A 786 -7.96 17.39 -36.41
CA ALA A 786 -9.15 16.57 -36.38
C ALA A 786 -8.97 15.37 -35.45
N PHE A 787 -10.06 14.98 -34.80
CA PHE A 787 -10.07 13.95 -33.77
C PHE A 787 -11.15 12.91 -34.02
N ARG A 788 -10.86 11.65 -33.66
CA ARG A 788 -11.87 10.59 -33.54
C ARG A 788 -11.95 10.13 -32.10
N CYS A 789 -13.17 9.87 -31.65
CA CYS A 789 -13.45 9.36 -30.32
C CYS A 789 -13.89 7.90 -30.40
N SER A 790 -13.38 7.06 -29.49
CA SER A 790 -13.83 5.68 -29.35
C SER A 790 -13.92 5.30 -27.88
N TYR A 791 -14.69 4.25 -27.60
CA TYR A 791 -14.61 3.57 -26.31
C TYR A 791 -13.21 3.00 -26.07
N LEU A 792 -12.85 2.89 -24.79
CA LEU A 792 -11.59 2.25 -24.40
C LEU A 792 -11.60 0.75 -24.76
N PRO A 793 -10.42 0.14 -24.97
CA PRO A 793 -10.29 -1.31 -24.99
C PRO A 793 -10.90 -1.93 -23.74
N ASN A 794 -11.65 -3.03 -23.90
CA ASN A 794 -12.42 -3.71 -22.84
C ASN A 794 -13.56 -2.89 -22.22
N LEU A 795 -13.96 -1.77 -22.84
CA LEU A 795 -15.12 -0.95 -22.43
C LEU A 795 -15.03 -0.41 -20.99
N TYR A 796 -13.81 -0.06 -20.55
CA TYR A 796 -13.60 0.56 -19.24
C TYR A 796 -14.33 1.89 -19.09
N THR A 797 -14.74 2.20 -17.87
CA THR A 797 -15.46 3.43 -17.53
C THR A 797 -14.49 4.59 -17.30
N LEU A 798 -14.85 5.79 -17.75
CA LEU A 798 -14.12 7.03 -17.44
C LEU A 798 -14.73 7.73 -16.23
N GLY A 799 -13.90 8.05 -15.24
CA GLY A 799 -14.23 8.76 -14.01
C GLY A 799 -13.83 10.23 -14.03
N ASN A 800 -13.27 10.70 -12.91
CA ASN A 800 -12.91 12.10 -12.71
C ASN A 800 -11.97 12.63 -13.80
N CYS A 801 -12.25 13.85 -14.26
CA CYS A 801 -11.49 14.51 -15.32
C CYS A 801 -10.94 15.86 -14.85
N TYR A 802 -9.78 16.26 -15.38
CA TYR A 802 -9.22 17.60 -15.19
C TYR A 802 -8.60 18.13 -16.49
N TRP A 803 -8.59 19.45 -16.67
CA TRP A 803 -7.84 20.11 -17.74
C TRP A 803 -6.43 20.43 -17.24
N THR A 804 -5.43 20.25 -18.11
CA THR A 804 -4.07 20.68 -17.85
C THR A 804 -3.94 22.20 -17.95
N GLY A 805 -2.86 22.75 -17.40
CA GLY A 805 -2.35 24.05 -17.84
C GLY A 805 -1.74 23.94 -19.25
N ASP A 806 -1.18 25.05 -19.74
CA ASP A 806 -0.46 25.05 -21.02
C ASP A 806 0.75 24.12 -20.96
N LEU A 807 0.85 23.22 -21.94
CA LEU A 807 1.84 22.15 -21.94
C LEU A 807 3.27 22.61 -22.24
N TYR A 808 3.42 23.80 -22.81
CA TYR A 808 4.69 24.42 -23.16
C TYR A 808 4.74 25.87 -22.67
N ASN A 809 5.93 26.35 -22.33
CA ASN A 809 6.18 27.72 -21.85
C ASN A 809 7.10 28.44 -22.83
N LEU A 810 6.54 29.43 -23.55
CA LEU A 810 7.21 30.20 -24.60
C LEU A 810 8.53 30.88 -24.16
N LYS A 811 8.82 31.02 -22.87
CA LYS A 811 9.97 31.84 -22.41
C LYS A 811 11.38 31.24 -22.61
N ARG A 812 11.57 30.08 -23.27
CA ARG A 812 12.87 29.38 -23.34
C ARG A 812 13.18 28.68 -24.69
N GLY A 813 13.23 29.42 -25.80
CA GLY A 813 13.85 28.98 -27.08
C GLY A 813 13.50 27.57 -27.59
N ASP A 814 14.37 27.00 -28.44
CA ASP A 814 14.24 25.64 -29.00
C ASP A 814 14.23 24.58 -27.88
N GLN A 815 13.12 23.85 -27.71
CA GLN A 815 13.03 22.84 -26.66
C GLN A 815 12.06 21.69 -26.98
N ASP A 816 12.51 20.46 -26.74
CA ASP A 816 11.66 19.27 -26.64
C ASP A 816 10.79 19.33 -25.38
N TRP A 817 9.51 19.03 -25.51
CA TRP A 817 8.61 18.88 -24.38
C TRP A 817 7.82 17.57 -24.48
N THR A 818 7.54 16.95 -23.32
CA THR A 818 6.76 15.71 -23.24
C THR A 818 5.74 15.85 -22.12
N PHE A 819 4.51 15.42 -22.39
CA PHE A 819 3.42 15.43 -21.43
C PHE A 819 2.68 14.10 -21.42
N SER A 820 2.34 13.62 -20.22
CA SER A 820 1.45 12.48 -19.99
C SER A 820 0.35 12.87 -19.00
N CYS A 821 -0.87 12.39 -19.25
CA CYS A 821 -1.93 12.43 -18.26
C CYS A 821 -1.54 11.66 -16.99
N ARG A 822 -1.86 12.25 -15.82
CA ARG A 822 -1.51 11.71 -14.50
C ARG A 822 -2.30 10.47 -14.15
N GLY A 823 -1.66 9.54 -13.44
CA GLY A 823 -2.21 8.28 -12.99
C GLY A 823 -2.76 7.43 -14.14
N ASN A 824 -3.83 6.68 -13.86
CA ASN A 824 -4.49 5.81 -14.85
C ASN A 824 -5.46 6.63 -15.74
N SER A 825 -5.02 7.76 -16.29
CA SER A 825 -5.88 8.66 -17.06
C SER A 825 -5.55 8.67 -18.55
N VAL A 826 -6.57 8.92 -19.37
CA VAL A 826 -6.48 9.02 -20.83
C VAL A 826 -6.90 10.40 -21.32
N ILE A 827 -6.45 10.78 -22.52
CA ILE A 827 -6.83 12.04 -23.13
C ILE A 827 -8.25 11.93 -23.68
N LYS A 828 -9.17 12.72 -23.10
CA LYS A 828 -10.56 12.84 -23.53
C LYS A 828 -10.81 14.10 -24.37
N GLY A 829 -10.03 15.15 -24.17
CA GLY A 829 -10.25 16.45 -24.80
C GLY A 829 -8.94 17.18 -25.09
N TRP A 830 -9.02 18.13 -26.02
CA TRP A 830 -7.89 18.92 -26.48
C TRP A 830 -8.34 20.36 -26.75
N LYS A 831 -7.63 21.32 -26.16
CA LYS A 831 -7.71 22.74 -26.51
C LYS A 831 -6.38 23.24 -27.05
N SER A 832 -6.43 24.12 -28.03
CA SER A 832 -5.23 24.75 -28.56
C SER A 832 -5.52 26.12 -29.16
N GLN A 833 -4.58 27.04 -29.05
CA GLN A 833 -4.69 28.39 -29.60
C GLN A 833 -3.38 28.75 -30.31
N HIS A 834 -3.49 29.32 -31.51
CA HIS A 834 -2.36 29.86 -32.26
C HIS A 834 -1.94 31.20 -31.66
N HIS A 835 -0.64 31.48 -31.64
CA HIS A 835 -0.06 32.65 -30.99
C HIS A 835 0.78 33.46 -31.98
N ASP A 836 0.18 34.53 -32.51
CA ASP A 836 0.66 35.35 -33.64
C ASP A 836 2.07 35.96 -33.53
N TRP A 837 2.67 36.04 -32.34
CA TRP A 837 4.02 36.59 -32.17
C TRP A 837 5.13 35.54 -32.22
N TRP A 838 4.77 34.26 -32.10
CA TRP A 838 5.72 33.14 -31.97
C TRP A 838 5.40 32.05 -33.00
N ASP A 839 4.42 32.32 -33.88
CA ASP A 839 3.91 31.42 -34.93
C ASP A 839 3.75 29.96 -34.47
N THR A 840 3.27 29.79 -33.23
CA THR A 840 3.17 28.48 -32.56
C THR A 840 1.83 28.28 -31.85
N ARG A 841 1.49 27.03 -31.51
CA ARG A 841 0.28 26.65 -30.80
C ARG A 841 0.53 26.30 -29.33
N LEU A 842 -0.21 26.97 -28.44
CA LEU A 842 -0.35 26.53 -27.06
C LEU A 842 -1.36 25.39 -26.99
N HIS A 843 -1.06 24.35 -26.22
CA HIS A 843 -1.91 23.16 -26.07
C HIS A 843 -2.31 22.92 -24.61
N GLN A 844 -3.56 22.50 -24.40
CA GLN A 844 -4.09 21.99 -23.14
C GLN A 844 -4.87 20.70 -23.39
N LEU A 845 -4.77 19.72 -22.50
CA LEU A 845 -5.45 18.44 -22.61
C LEU A 845 -6.44 18.22 -21.46
N LYS A 846 -7.50 17.47 -21.74
CA LYS A 846 -8.40 16.96 -20.71
C LYS A 846 -8.05 15.51 -20.40
N CYS A 847 -7.55 15.27 -19.21
CA CYS A 847 -7.21 13.94 -18.73
C CYS A 847 -8.35 13.38 -17.89
N CYS A 848 -8.78 12.15 -18.15
CA CYS A 848 -9.85 11.47 -17.42
C CYS A 848 -9.39 10.11 -16.90
N GLN A 849 -9.63 9.85 -15.62
CA GLN A 849 -9.26 8.60 -14.96
C GLN A 849 -10.04 7.42 -15.54
N VAL A 850 -9.37 6.30 -15.77
CA VAL A 850 -10.00 5.02 -16.12
C VAL A 850 -10.30 4.24 -14.84
N LEU A 851 -11.58 3.95 -14.64
CA LEU A 851 -12.13 3.20 -13.52
C LEU A 851 -12.13 1.69 -13.83
N ASP A 852 -12.00 0.87 -12.79
CA ASP A 852 -12.09 -0.60 -12.84
C ASP A 852 -11.07 -1.29 -13.77
N ALA A 853 -10.06 -0.55 -14.23
CA ALA A 853 -8.92 -1.08 -14.96
C ALA A 853 -7.71 -1.28 -14.03
N PRO A 854 -6.92 -2.36 -14.20
CA PRO A 854 -5.58 -2.44 -13.60
C PRO A 854 -4.75 -1.21 -14.02
N ARG A 855 -3.96 -0.62 -13.11
CA ARG A 855 -3.15 0.61 -13.33
C ARG A 855 -1.99 0.45 -14.32
N SER A 856 -2.04 -0.51 -15.24
CA SER A 856 -0.93 -0.86 -16.12
C SER A 856 -1.26 -0.47 -17.56
N PHE A 857 -1.15 0.81 -17.89
CA PHE A 857 -0.96 1.18 -19.30
C PHE A 857 0.46 0.81 -19.68
N GLN A 858 0.61 -0.08 -20.66
CA GLN A 858 1.88 -0.22 -21.36
C GLN A 858 2.10 0.96 -22.27
N CYS A 859 2.92 1.89 -21.81
CA CYS A 859 3.20 3.12 -22.52
C CYS A 859 4.41 2.92 -23.43
N SER A 860 4.22 3.24 -24.70
CA SER A 860 5.30 3.33 -25.68
C SER A 860 5.21 4.69 -26.34
N MET A 861 6.32 5.42 -26.35
CA MET A 861 6.43 6.63 -27.16
C MET A 861 6.53 6.21 -28.61
N THR A 862 5.76 6.86 -29.48
CA THR A 862 5.61 6.41 -30.86
C THR A 862 6.73 6.83 -31.81
N GLY A 863 7.82 7.40 -31.27
CA GLY A 863 8.74 8.26 -32.03
C GLY A 863 8.05 9.53 -32.56
N TRP A 864 8.78 10.31 -33.36
CA TRP A 864 8.23 11.46 -34.08
C TRP A 864 7.27 11.01 -35.17
N LYS A 865 6.06 11.58 -35.20
CA LYS A 865 4.98 11.17 -36.13
C LYS A 865 4.82 12.03 -37.36
N ASN A 866 5.53 13.14 -37.39
CA ASN A 866 5.63 14.06 -38.51
C ASN A 866 7.01 14.73 -38.45
N PRO A 867 7.57 15.13 -39.60
CA PRO A 867 8.62 16.15 -39.61
C PRO A 867 8.01 17.51 -39.25
N ILE A 868 8.88 18.49 -38.97
CA ILE A 868 8.50 19.85 -38.58
C ILE A 868 7.42 20.43 -39.52
N MET A 869 7.58 20.45 -40.85
CA MET A 869 6.53 20.99 -41.76
C MET A 869 5.61 19.93 -42.38
N GLY A 870 5.40 18.79 -41.71
CA GLY A 870 4.61 17.68 -42.25
C GLY A 870 3.25 17.47 -41.59
N ASP A 871 2.33 16.84 -42.31
CA ASP A 871 1.07 16.35 -41.78
C ASP A 871 1.30 15.23 -40.74
N MET A 872 0.43 15.17 -39.73
CA MET A 872 0.49 14.15 -38.68
C MET A 872 -0.75 13.25 -38.72
N LYS A 873 -0.54 11.95 -38.56
CA LYS A 873 -1.61 10.98 -38.30
C LYS A 873 -1.20 9.99 -37.23
N VAL A 874 -1.97 9.94 -36.15
CA VAL A 874 -1.80 8.99 -35.05
C VAL A 874 -3.11 8.26 -34.83
N VAL A 875 -3.06 6.92 -34.88
CA VAL A 875 -4.22 6.06 -34.68
C VAL A 875 -3.90 5.07 -33.56
N ALA A 876 -4.56 5.22 -32.41
CA ALA A 876 -4.47 4.31 -31.27
C ALA A 876 -5.48 3.15 -31.35
N THR A 877 -6.39 3.14 -32.33
CA THR A 877 -7.42 2.09 -32.49
C THR A 877 -6.90 0.74 -33.02
N ALA A 878 -5.59 0.56 -33.18
CA ALA A 878 -4.98 -0.76 -33.42
C ALA A 878 -5.12 -1.63 -32.15
N SER A 879 -6.31 -2.21 -32.05
CA SER A 879 -6.88 -3.22 -31.14
C SER A 879 -6.70 -3.15 -29.62
N GLN A 880 -5.74 -2.45 -28.99
CA GLN A 880 -5.70 -2.32 -27.49
C GLN A 880 -4.94 -1.08 -26.95
N LYS A 881 -4.69 -0.05 -27.76
CA LYS A 881 -3.94 1.15 -27.31
C LYS A 881 -4.85 2.35 -27.11
N VAL A 882 -4.38 3.30 -26.30
CA VAL A 882 -5.07 4.56 -25.97
C VAL A 882 -4.05 5.70 -26.00
N ILE A 883 -4.50 6.92 -26.28
CA ILE A 883 -3.63 8.11 -26.24
C ILE A 883 -3.70 8.71 -24.84
N ARG A 884 -2.56 8.72 -24.12
CA ARG A 884 -2.45 9.31 -22.77
C ARG A 884 -1.52 10.53 -22.70
N GLY A 885 -0.66 10.70 -23.70
CA GLY A 885 0.39 11.71 -23.68
C GLY A 885 0.84 12.07 -25.08
N LEU A 886 1.67 13.10 -25.16
CA LEU A 886 2.20 13.65 -26.40
C LEU A 886 3.59 14.26 -26.16
N LYS A 887 4.40 14.25 -27.22
CA LYS A 887 5.72 14.87 -27.29
C LYS A 887 5.73 15.86 -28.45
N GLY A 888 6.29 17.04 -28.22
CA GLY A 888 6.48 18.08 -29.22
C GLY A 888 7.91 18.60 -29.22
N HIS A 889 8.29 19.21 -30.33
CA HIS A 889 9.51 19.98 -30.49
C HIS A 889 9.10 21.36 -30.99
N HIS A 890 9.77 22.40 -30.50
CA HIS A 890 9.62 23.76 -31.01
C HIS A 890 11.01 24.26 -31.38
N SER A 891 11.13 24.94 -32.53
CA SER A 891 12.31 25.70 -32.91
C SER A 891 11.93 27.13 -33.30
N ASP A 892 12.78 28.13 -33.03
CA ASP A 892 12.55 29.58 -33.22
C ASP A 892 12.18 30.01 -34.65
N TRP A 893 12.12 29.07 -35.60
CA TRP A 893 11.68 29.29 -36.98
C TRP A 893 10.55 28.37 -37.45
N HIS A 894 10.26 27.26 -36.74
CA HIS A 894 9.27 26.24 -37.14
C HIS A 894 8.81 25.34 -35.98
N GLU A 895 7.53 24.91 -35.96
CA GLU A 895 6.93 23.98 -34.97
C GLU A 895 6.63 22.57 -35.51
#